data_AF-A0A535TMD0-F1
#
_entry.id   AF-A0A535TMD0-F1
#
_cell.length_a   1.000
_cell.length_b   1.000
_cell.length_c   1.000
_cell.angle_alpha   90.00
_cell.angle_beta   90.00
_cell.angle_gamma   90.00
#
_symmetry.space_group_name_H-M   'P 1'
#
loop_
_entity.id
_entity.type
_entity.pdbx_description
1 polymer ?
#
loop_
_entity_poly.entity_id
_entity_poly.type
_entity_poly.pdbx_seq_one_letter_code
_entity_poly.pdbx_strand_id
1 'polypeptide(L)'
;MHHDSPDGHGVWMDDTRYLSDYKVLVNGVEPEATGLSADAGVLVFELTSGPLHIHLERYLTGGLHDRFTFTNPGTTSYGAFVDLMFAADFAAMLRVRGILPAAAPRPVAEVPGWQGMVLREAASDSHVTQVTVVPDGRHHRVELEPGQQFLLRVDVIPRGAAEVRDFDAGVQSVRESYATWSAECAHFETDNPQLNELIEQSRSDMRMLCDSYPTGVYPTGGLPWFAVPFGRDALFSSMFALPTNPDIARGALRFLAEHQGRKEDAGTEEQLGKILHEVRRGEVVESGVWPNILFGTVDATPLFLCGLAEMHDWTGDDALLVELRPAAQMALAWCFQYGDSDQDGWIDYMSARGWKDSDDSLTHTDGSKPLPPAALCEVQAYFYRGLTGMARVWPDLKSKADEIERKFNHDFWMGRSKFVAQALDGEGGACARFPTRPRTTTRAATTTAPYGRTTARSRPLVCAAPGAIAKRSCWREASWKRGWLSPTGARPSCGAATRGSRASSPTTIATAAARRTGPRRRRSRCCRPCSDSRQTRRTAGCASRRSGRSCSSACRSPACISKVSESISQWKAIASRKAASRAASKSRPSGGASTPSPPPARPQHRGRAQVSAHRARRPRAASRSAAPAGRNSGRQV
;
A
#
# COMPACT_ATOMS: atom_id res chain seq x y z
N MET A 1 7.40 14.48 -16.24
CA MET A 1 8.04 13.72 -15.13
C MET A 1 9.42 14.31 -14.88
N HIS A 2 9.90 14.29 -13.62
CA HIS A 2 11.18 14.89 -13.24
C HIS A 2 11.96 13.96 -12.30
N HIS A 3 13.24 13.71 -12.58
CA HIS A 3 14.10 12.85 -11.76
C HIS A 3 14.26 13.38 -10.32
N ASP A 4 14.36 14.71 -10.18
CA ASP A 4 14.45 15.48 -8.93
C ASP A 4 13.12 15.62 -8.16
N SER A 5 12.03 15.01 -8.64
CA SER A 5 10.74 15.09 -7.94
C SER A 5 10.86 14.49 -6.54
N PRO A 6 10.48 15.20 -5.46
CA PRO A 6 10.45 14.65 -4.11
C PRO A 6 9.43 13.50 -3.97
N ASP A 7 8.50 13.41 -4.93
CA ASP A 7 7.47 12.38 -5.03
C ASP A 7 7.91 11.18 -5.89
N GLY A 8 9.18 11.12 -6.33
CA GLY A 8 9.78 9.95 -6.98
C GLY A 8 9.16 9.58 -8.33
N HIS A 9 8.67 10.58 -9.07
CA HIS A 9 8.05 10.37 -10.38
C HIS A 9 8.95 9.55 -11.32
N GLY A 10 8.33 8.65 -12.08
CA GLY A 10 9.00 7.79 -13.04
C GLY A 10 8.16 6.59 -13.45
N VAL A 11 8.69 5.78 -14.36
CA VAL A 11 8.18 4.42 -14.66
C VAL A 11 8.96 3.43 -13.79
N TRP A 12 8.24 2.62 -13.01
CA TRP A 12 8.80 1.72 -12.01
C TRP A 12 8.46 0.25 -12.35
N MET A 13 9.41 -0.65 -12.08
CA MET A 13 9.21 -2.11 -12.16
C MET A 13 10.17 -2.78 -11.16
N ASP A 14 9.67 -3.74 -10.37
CA ASP A 14 10.47 -4.48 -9.37
C ASP A 14 11.34 -3.56 -8.47
N ASP A 15 10.76 -2.52 -7.87
CA ASP A 15 11.48 -1.53 -7.03
C ASP A 15 12.59 -0.68 -7.74
N THR A 16 12.74 -0.78 -9.06
CA THR A 16 13.71 0.00 -9.88
C THR A 16 13.01 1.05 -10.77
N ARG A 17 13.56 2.27 -10.87
CA ARG A 17 13.08 3.34 -11.76
C ARG A 17 13.67 3.20 -13.17
N TYR A 18 12.88 2.67 -14.10
CA TYR A 18 13.26 2.47 -15.50
C TYR A 18 13.15 3.73 -16.37
N LEU A 19 12.41 4.75 -15.92
CA LEU A 19 12.36 6.07 -16.57
C LEU A 19 12.30 7.14 -15.47
N SER A 20 13.24 8.08 -15.47
CA SER A 20 13.39 9.13 -14.44
C SER A 20 12.91 10.50 -14.93
N ASP A 21 13.18 10.85 -16.19
CA ASP A 21 12.58 12.00 -16.86
C ASP A 21 11.77 11.57 -18.08
N TYR A 22 10.65 12.26 -18.27
CA TYR A 22 9.84 12.19 -19.48
C TYR A 22 9.06 13.49 -19.63
N LYS A 23 9.31 14.22 -20.71
CA LYS A 23 8.69 15.51 -21.01
C LYS A 23 8.25 15.58 -22.47
N VAL A 24 7.20 16.35 -22.70
CA VAL A 24 6.84 16.89 -24.01
C VAL A 24 6.93 18.40 -23.90
N LEU A 25 7.69 19.02 -24.79
CA LEU A 25 7.78 20.47 -24.92
C LEU A 25 7.08 20.88 -26.21
N VAL A 26 6.38 22.01 -26.18
CA VAL A 26 5.87 22.69 -27.37
C VAL A 26 6.52 24.07 -27.42
N ASN A 27 7.27 24.34 -28.49
CA ASN A 27 8.12 25.52 -28.64
C ASN A 27 9.07 25.74 -27.42
N GLY A 28 9.63 24.64 -26.90
CA GLY A 28 10.54 24.65 -25.74
C GLY A 28 9.87 24.77 -24.36
N VAL A 29 8.54 24.78 -24.26
CA VAL A 29 7.79 24.94 -23.00
C VAL A 29 6.91 23.71 -22.73
N GLU A 30 6.88 23.20 -21.49
CA GLU A 30 5.96 22.13 -21.07
C GLU A 30 4.50 22.64 -21.12
N PRO A 31 3.57 21.93 -21.79
CA PRO A 31 2.15 22.32 -21.83
C PRO A 31 1.49 22.45 -20.45
N GLU A 32 0.59 23.41 -20.28
CA GLU A 32 -0.17 23.61 -19.05
C GLU A 32 -1.32 22.60 -18.96
N ALA A 33 -1.42 21.88 -17.84
CA ALA A 33 -2.51 20.95 -17.58
C ALA A 33 -3.78 21.69 -17.13
N THR A 34 -4.84 21.59 -17.94
CA THR A 34 -6.15 22.21 -17.69
C THR A 34 -7.20 21.23 -17.16
N GLY A 35 -7.00 19.93 -17.40
CA GLY A 35 -7.89 18.87 -16.92
C GLY A 35 -7.17 17.54 -16.74
N LEU A 36 -7.71 16.71 -15.83
CA LEU A 36 -7.34 15.32 -15.62
C LEU A 36 -8.60 14.52 -15.29
N SER A 37 -8.78 13.38 -15.95
CA SER A 37 -9.77 12.36 -15.61
C SER A 37 -9.14 10.97 -15.67
N ALA A 38 -9.76 10.01 -14.98
CA ALA A 38 -9.43 8.60 -15.06
C ALA A 38 -10.68 7.83 -15.47
N ASP A 39 -10.52 6.86 -16.37
CA ASP A 39 -11.56 5.96 -16.85
C ASP A 39 -11.01 4.53 -16.88
N ALA A 40 -11.46 3.69 -15.94
CA ALA A 40 -11.17 2.25 -15.89
C ALA A 40 -9.67 1.89 -16.11
N GLY A 41 -8.76 2.62 -15.46
CA GLY A 41 -7.30 2.42 -15.55
C GLY A 41 -6.58 3.23 -16.64
N VAL A 42 -7.32 3.93 -17.50
CA VAL A 42 -6.78 4.89 -18.49
C VAL A 42 -6.84 6.29 -17.89
N LEU A 43 -5.73 7.04 -17.99
CA LEU A 43 -5.64 8.44 -17.58
C LEU A 43 -5.78 9.33 -18.81
N VAL A 44 -6.57 10.40 -18.70
CA VAL A 44 -6.77 11.39 -19.76
C VAL A 44 -6.42 12.77 -19.22
N PHE A 45 -5.49 13.45 -19.88
CA PHE A 45 -5.05 14.79 -19.53
C PHE A 45 -5.42 15.75 -20.66
N GLU A 46 -6.03 16.88 -20.32
CA GLU A 46 -6.28 17.97 -21.26
C GLU A 46 -5.25 19.06 -21.00
N LEU A 47 -4.36 19.28 -21.97
CA LEU A 47 -3.25 20.24 -21.86
C LEU A 47 -3.38 21.34 -22.92
N THR A 48 -2.75 22.49 -22.67
CA THR A 48 -2.70 23.61 -23.62
C THR A 48 -1.29 24.15 -23.79
N SER A 49 -0.94 24.55 -25.02
CA SER A 49 0.28 25.33 -25.28
C SER A 49 0.05 26.32 -26.42
N GLY A 50 0.11 27.62 -26.10
CA GLY A 50 -0.29 28.67 -27.02
C GLY A 50 -1.75 28.46 -27.48
N PRO A 51 -2.04 28.46 -28.80
CA PRO A 51 -3.36 28.16 -29.32
C PRO A 51 -3.67 26.65 -29.44
N LEU A 52 -2.70 25.75 -29.20
CA LEU A 52 -2.91 24.31 -29.32
C LEU A 52 -3.60 23.72 -28.09
N HIS A 53 -4.60 22.88 -28.36
CA HIS A 53 -5.19 21.97 -27.39
C HIS A 53 -4.57 20.58 -27.58
N ILE A 54 -4.17 19.93 -26.49
CA ILE A 54 -3.41 18.67 -26.53
C ILE A 54 -4.11 17.67 -25.62
N HIS A 55 -4.73 16.66 -26.24
CA HIS A 55 -5.37 15.56 -25.54
C HIS A 55 -4.34 14.44 -25.35
N LEU A 56 -4.02 14.07 -24.11
CA LEU A 56 -3.13 12.95 -23.79
C LEU A 56 -3.92 11.81 -23.15
N GLU A 57 -3.99 10.67 -23.81
CA GLU A 57 -4.44 9.40 -23.24
C GLU A 57 -3.21 8.58 -22.78
N ARG A 58 -3.27 7.99 -21.58
CA ARG A 58 -2.20 7.17 -21.01
C ARG A 58 -2.76 5.89 -20.39
N TYR A 59 -2.10 4.75 -20.61
CA TYR A 59 -2.32 3.54 -19.80
C TYR A 59 -0.99 2.87 -19.41
N LEU A 60 -1.06 2.00 -18.40
CA LEU A 60 0.08 1.25 -17.87
C LEU A 60 -0.21 -0.26 -17.97
N THR A 61 0.55 -1.00 -18.78
CA THR A 61 0.45 -2.47 -18.91
C THR A 61 1.74 -3.02 -19.52
N GLY A 62 2.64 -3.59 -18.71
CA GLY A 62 3.97 -4.03 -19.17
C GLY A 62 4.95 -2.89 -19.47
N GLY A 63 4.44 -1.68 -19.70
CA GLY A 63 5.15 -0.43 -19.85
C GLY A 63 4.19 0.76 -19.70
N LEU A 64 4.68 1.96 -20.03
CA LEU A 64 3.87 3.17 -20.16
C LEU A 64 3.56 3.42 -21.64
N HIS A 65 2.30 3.71 -21.93
CA HIS A 65 1.84 3.99 -23.29
C HIS A 65 1.05 5.30 -23.30
N ASP A 66 1.49 6.24 -24.14
CA ASP A 66 0.88 7.55 -24.32
C ASP A 66 0.43 7.76 -25.76
N ARG A 67 -0.71 8.43 -25.94
CA ARG A 67 -1.18 8.99 -27.21
C ARG A 67 -1.51 10.46 -27.02
N PHE A 68 -0.76 11.34 -27.68
CA PHE A 68 -1.03 12.77 -27.76
C PHE A 68 -1.77 13.09 -29.06
N THR A 69 -2.82 13.90 -28.97
CA THR A 69 -3.51 14.51 -30.10
C THR A 69 -3.42 16.02 -29.99
N PHE A 70 -2.50 16.62 -30.73
CA PHE A 70 -2.32 18.06 -30.83
C PHE A 70 -3.33 18.60 -31.84
N THR A 71 -4.25 19.47 -31.41
CA THR A 71 -5.31 20.06 -32.24
C THR A 71 -5.14 21.57 -32.29
N ASN A 72 -5.35 22.18 -33.47
CA ASN A 72 -5.51 23.63 -33.60
C ASN A 72 -7.02 24.00 -33.62
N PRO A 73 -7.64 24.37 -32.49
CA PRO A 73 -9.03 24.85 -32.45
C PRO A 73 -9.22 26.29 -32.96
N GLY A 74 -8.13 26.98 -33.33
CA GLY A 74 -8.16 28.38 -33.80
C GLY A 74 -8.66 28.54 -35.23
N THR A 75 -8.75 29.79 -35.67
CA THR A 75 -9.21 30.18 -37.02
C THR A 75 -8.08 30.47 -38.02
N THR A 76 -6.82 30.28 -37.61
CA THR A 76 -5.62 30.50 -38.41
C THR A 76 -4.66 29.33 -38.25
N SER A 77 -3.89 29.02 -39.30
CA SER A 77 -2.81 28.03 -39.25
C SER A 77 -1.81 28.33 -38.13
N TYR A 78 -1.30 27.30 -37.46
CA TYR A 78 -0.31 27.44 -36.40
C TYR A 78 0.85 26.46 -36.57
N GLY A 79 2.07 26.98 -36.55
CA GLY A 79 3.31 26.20 -36.57
C GLY A 79 3.87 26.02 -35.16
N ALA A 80 4.34 24.81 -34.84
CA ALA A 80 4.99 24.50 -33.57
C ALA A 80 6.12 23.48 -33.73
N PHE A 81 7.07 23.52 -32.81
CA PHE A 81 8.04 22.46 -32.56
C PHE A 81 7.58 21.63 -31.37
N VAL A 82 7.50 20.32 -31.53
CA VAL A 82 7.18 19.35 -30.48
C VAL A 82 8.44 18.54 -30.18
N ASP A 83 8.96 18.66 -28.97
CA ASP A 83 10.18 17.99 -28.53
C ASP A 83 9.90 16.98 -27.41
N LEU A 84 10.40 15.76 -27.55
CA LEU A 84 10.34 14.71 -26.55
C LEU A 84 11.68 14.59 -25.80
N MET A 85 11.64 14.55 -24.47
CA MET A 85 12.81 14.30 -23.63
C MET A 85 12.60 13.06 -22.78
N PHE A 86 13.63 12.21 -22.69
CA PHE A 86 13.64 10.99 -21.89
C PHE A 86 14.95 10.89 -21.11
N ALA A 87 14.90 10.38 -19.88
CA ALA A 87 16.08 9.91 -19.16
C ALA A 87 15.73 8.69 -18.30
N ALA A 88 16.74 7.88 -17.99
CA ALA A 88 16.66 6.77 -17.05
C ALA A 88 17.86 6.84 -16.11
N ASP A 89 17.67 6.42 -14.86
CA ASP A 89 18.72 6.34 -13.84
C ASP A 89 18.85 4.95 -13.20
N PHE A 90 17.88 4.06 -13.44
CA PHE A 90 17.77 2.73 -12.82
C PHE A 90 17.88 2.79 -11.30
N ALA A 91 17.41 3.90 -10.71
CA ALA A 91 17.53 4.15 -9.29
C ALA A 91 16.55 3.27 -8.50
N ALA A 92 17.07 2.68 -7.43
CA ALA A 92 16.27 1.88 -6.51
C ALA A 92 15.32 2.75 -5.67
N MET A 93 14.11 2.24 -5.41
CA MET A 93 13.06 2.91 -4.65
C MET A 93 13.55 3.43 -3.29
N LEU A 94 14.28 2.60 -2.54
CA LEU A 94 14.82 2.95 -1.23
C LEU A 94 15.91 4.05 -1.29
N ARG A 95 16.60 4.22 -2.42
CA ARG A 95 17.57 5.31 -2.63
C ARG A 95 16.87 6.62 -2.98
N VAL A 96 15.86 6.58 -3.85
CA VAL A 96 15.03 7.76 -4.18
C VAL A 96 14.31 8.29 -2.93
N ARG A 97 13.87 7.40 -2.04
CA ARG A 97 13.31 7.76 -0.72
C ARG A 97 14.33 8.27 0.30
N GLY A 98 15.63 8.18 0.03
CA GLY A 98 16.70 8.53 0.97
C GLY A 98 16.80 7.61 2.20
N ILE A 99 16.27 6.39 2.12
CA ILE A 99 16.42 5.35 3.15
C ILE A 99 17.82 4.74 3.04
N LEU A 100 18.24 4.42 1.82
CA LEU A 100 19.59 4.01 1.49
C LEU A 100 20.42 5.21 1.02
N PRO A 101 21.75 5.21 1.23
CA PRO A 101 22.64 6.18 0.60
C PRO A 101 22.48 6.21 -0.92
N ALA A 102 22.67 7.40 -1.50
CA ALA A 102 22.74 7.57 -2.95
C ALA A 102 23.83 6.65 -3.53
N ALA A 103 23.52 5.98 -4.63
CA ALA A 103 24.51 5.23 -5.40
C ALA A 103 25.45 6.21 -6.15
N ALA A 104 26.64 5.73 -6.51
CA ALA A 104 27.43 6.42 -7.51
C ALA A 104 26.65 6.46 -8.84
N PRO A 105 26.65 7.58 -9.60
CA PRO A 105 26.00 7.64 -10.90
C PRO A 105 26.59 6.58 -11.83
N ARG A 106 25.72 5.75 -12.42
CA ARG A 106 26.10 4.77 -13.43
C ARG A 106 25.81 5.35 -14.81
N PRO A 107 26.73 5.23 -15.79
CA PRO A 107 26.51 5.81 -17.10
C PRO A 107 25.40 5.06 -17.83
N VAL A 108 24.34 5.79 -18.19
CA VAL A 108 23.28 5.31 -19.07
C VAL A 108 23.59 5.78 -20.48
N ALA A 109 23.73 4.82 -21.40
CA ALA A 109 23.90 5.08 -22.81
C ALA A 109 22.53 5.12 -23.50
N GLU A 110 22.35 6.10 -24.37
CA GLU A 110 21.31 6.06 -25.41
C GLU A 110 21.89 5.36 -26.63
N VAL A 111 21.23 4.30 -27.11
CA VAL A 111 21.60 3.59 -28.33
C VAL A 111 20.38 3.44 -29.25
N PRO A 112 20.56 3.34 -30.59
CA PRO A 112 19.45 3.11 -31.51
C PRO A 112 18.67 1.83 -31.16
N GLY A 113 17.35 1.96 -31.06
CA GLY A 113 16.42 0.86 -30.83
C GLY A 113 15.63 0.50 -32.09
N TRP A 114 14.81 -0.55 -32.01
CA TRP A 114 13.83 -0.81 -33.07
C TRP A 114 12.71 0.23 -32.97
N GLN A 115 12.48 0.99 -34.05
CA GLN A 115 11.50 2.09 -34.10
C GLN A 115 11.63 3.09 -32.92
N GLY A 116 12.85 3.48 -32.57
CA GLY A 116 13.10 4.43 -31.49
C GLY A 116 14.48 4.30 -30.88
N MET A 117 14.56 4.41 -29.55
CA MET A 117 15.82 4.40 -28.78
C MET A 117 15.78 3.41 -27.62
N VAL A 118 16.95 3.01 -27.15
CA VAL A 118 17.13 2.24 -25.92
C VAL A 118 17.98 3.06 -24.96
N LEU A 119 17.47 3.25 -23.74
CA LEU A 119 18.26 3.71 -22.60
C LEU A 119 18.77 2.47 -21.86
N ARG A 120 20.10 2.33 -21.73
CA ARG A 120 20.73 1.14 -21.10
C ARG A 120 21.82 1.56 -20.13
N GLU A 121 21.80 0.99 -18.93
CA GLU A 121 22.93 1.08 -17.99
C GLU A 121 24.13 0.28 -18.51
N ALA A 122 25.32 0.87 -18.50
CA ALA A 122 26.53 0.18 -18.93
C ALA A 122 26.80 -1.08 -18.07
N ALA A 123 27.08 -2.20 -18.75
CA ALA A 123 27.32 -3.52 -18.16
C ALA A 123 26.14 -4.18 -17.43
N SER A 124 24.90 -3.74 -17.70
CA SER A 124 23.68 -4.46 -17.29
C SER A 124 22.84 -4.92 -18.48
N ASP A 125 22.25 -6.11 -18.35
CA ASP A 125 21.26 -6.67 -19.25
C ASP A 125 19.82 -6.55 -18.71
N SER A 126 19.64 -6.30 -17.40
CA SER A 126 18.33 -6.08 -16.75
C SER A 126 17.89 -4.61 -16.73
N HIS A 127 18.85 -3.67 -16.79
CA HIS A 127 18.63 -2.23 -16.73
C HIS A 127 18.61 -1.62 -18.14
N VAL A 128 17.50 -1.90 -18.83
CA VAL A 128 17.22 -1.51 -20.20
C VAL A 128 15.79 -0.95 -20.28
N THR A 129 15.62 0.16 -20.98
CA THR A 129 14.30 0.75 -21.29
C THR A 129 14.24 1.04 -22.78
N GLN A 130 13.35 0.34 -23.49
CA GLN A 130 13.03 0.63 -24.89
C GLN A 130 12.01 1.79 -24.93
N VAL A 131 12.25 2.79 -25.76
CA VAL A 131 11.33 3.90 -26.02
C VAL A 131 11.06 3.98 -27.51
N THR A 132 9.82 3.76 -27.90
CA THR A 132 9.34 3.82 -29.29
C THR A 132 8.44 5.03 -29.47
N VAL A 133 8.63 5.76 -30.57
CA VAL A 133 7.86 6.97 -30.90
C VAL A 133 7.27 6.81 -32.30
N VAL A 134 5.99 7.18 -32.47
CA VAL A 134 5.29 7.10 -33.76
C VAL A 134 4.51 8.40 -33.99
N PRO A 135 4.80 9.19 -35.06
CA PRO A 135 5.89 9.02 -36.03
C PRO A 135 7.29 9.04 -35.40
N ASP A 136 8.27 8.40 -36.05
CA ASP A 136 9.63 8.29 -35.52
C ASP A 136 10.34 9.66 -35.36
N GLY A 137 11.25 9.71 -34.39
CA GLY A 137 11.99 10.91 -33.98
C GLY A 137 11.58 11.44 -32.60
N ARG A 138 12.32 12.45 -32.12
CA ARG A 138 12.02 13.23 -30.90
C ARG A 138 11.64 14.67 -31.17
N HIS A 139 11.84 15.14 -32.39
CA HIS A 139 11.74 16.55 -32.78
C HIS A 139 10.82 16.64 -33.99
N HIS A 140 9.59 17.11 -33.78
CA HIS A 140 8.59 17.22 -34.84
C HIS A 140 8.27 18.70 -35.06
N ARG A 141 8.50 19.20 -36.28
CA ARG A 141 7.90 20.46 -36.72
C ARG A 141 6.52 20.15 -37.28
N VAL A 142 5.49 20.75 -36.71
CA VAL A 142 4.09 20.59 -37.13
C VAL A 142 3.54 21.94 -37.58
N GLU A 143 2.77 21.92 -38.65
CA GLU A 143 2.00 23.07 -39.13
C GLU A 143 0.55 22.58 -39.27
N LEU A 144 -0.35 23.17 -38.48
CA LEU A 144 -1.73 22.72 -38.32
C LEU A 144 -2.69 23.80 -38.78
N GLU A 145 -3.48 23.50 -39.81
CA GLU A 145 -4.64 24.28 -40.23
C GLU A 145 -5.75 24.28 -39.17
N PRO A 146 -6.72 25.22 -39.24
CA PRO A 146 -7.91 25.22 -38.39
C PRO A 146 -8.63 23.85 -38.36
N GLY A 147 -8.75 23.28 -37.16
CA GLY A 147 -9.34 21.96 -36.92
C GLY A 147 -8.45 20.76 -37.25
N GLN A 148 -7.23 20.97 -37.78
CA GLN A 148 -6.29 19.89 -38.08
C GLN A 148 -5.66 19.32 -36.79
N GLN A 149 -5.30 18.05 -36.85
CA GLN A 149 -4.68 17.31 -35.77
C GLN A 149 -3.32 16.70 -36.17
N PHE A 150 -2.40 16.62 -35.21
CA PHE A 150 -1.20 15.80 -35.27
C PHE A 150 -1.24 14.77 -34.13
N LEU A 151 -1.00 13.51 -34.46
CA LEU A 151 -0.97 12.40 -33.52
C LEU A 151 0.47 11.99 -33.22
N LEU A 152 0.78 11.74 -31.95
CA LEU A 152 2.08 11.24 -31.51
C LEU A 152 1.86 10.14 -30.45
N ARG A 153 2.36 8.94 -30.70
CA ARG A 153 2.37 7.83 -29.74
C ARG A 153 3.76 7.66 -29.14
N VAL A 154 3.83 7.40 -27.84
CA VAL A 154 5.07 7.10 -27.12
C VAL A 154 4.87 5.84 -26.28
N ASP A 155 5.68 4.81 -26.53
CA ASP A 155 5.69 3.55 -25.79
C ASP A 155 7.01 3.41 -25.03
N VAL A 156 6.96 3.26 -23.71
CA VAL A 156 8.13 3.07 -22.83
C VAL A 156 8.06 1.70 -22.16
N ILE A 157 8.93 0.78 -22.59
CA ILE A 157 8.93 -0.63 -22.18
C ILE A 157 10.18 -0.96 -21.34
N PRO A 158 10.05 -1.09 -20.00
CA PRO A 158 11.09 -1.67 -19.15
C PRO A 158 11.51 -3.06 -19.63
N ARG A 159 12.81 -3.36 -19.54
CA ARG A 159 13.46 -4.62 -19.97
C ARG A 159 13.31 -4.96 -21.46
N GLY A 160 12.62 -4.15 -22.26
CA GLY A 160 12.47 -4.33 -23.72
C GLY A 160 11.72 -5.60 -24.16
N ALA A 161 11.00 -6.26 -23.25
CA ALA A 161 10.46 -7.61 -23.48
C ALA A 161 8.94 -7.68 -23.75
N ALA A 162 8.20 -6.57 -23.59
CA ALA A 162 6.76 -6.54 -23.84
C ALA A 162 6.46 -6.20 -25.33
N GLU A 163 5.52 -6.91 -25.93
CA GLU A 163 4.94 -6.53 -27.22
C GLU A 163 4.19 -5.21 -27.10
N VAL A 164 4.57 -4.22 -27.93
CA VAL A 164 3.79 -3.00 -28.11
C VAL A 164 2.54 -3.35 -28.92
N ARG A 165 1.41 -3.48 -28.22
CA ARG A 165 0.09 -3.63 -28.85
C ARG A 165 -0.27 -2.35 -29.62
N ASP A 166 -1.27 -2.47 -30.50
CA ASP A 166 -2.00 -1.28 -30.95
C ASP A 166 -2.57 -0.51 -29.73
N PHE A 167 -2.60 0.81 -29.81
CA PHE A 167 -2.94 1.66 -28.67
C PHE A 167 -4.40 1.50 -28.25
N ASP A 168 -5.34 1.43 -29.21
CA ASP A 168 -6.76 1.25 -28.91
C ASP A 168 -7.04 -0.17 -28.39
N ALA A 169 -6.32 -1.17 -28.90
CA ALA A 169 -6.34 -2.52 -28.33
C ALA A 169 -5.78 -2.57 -26.89
N GLY A 170 -4.77 -1.75 -26.58
CA GLY A 170 -4.22 -1.58 -25.23
C GLY A 170 -5.23 -0.94 -24.27
N VAL A 171 -5.79 0.22 -24.66
CA VAL A 171 -6.87 0.93 -23.95
C VAL A 171 -8.05 0.00 -23.67
N GLN A 172 -8.51 -0.75 -24.69
CA GLN A 172 -9.62 -1.69 -24.55
C GLN A 172 -9.28 -2.83 -23.58
N SER A 173 -8.07 -3.41 -23.67
CA SER A 173 -7.63 -4.46 -22.75
C SER A 173 -7.55 -3.99 -21.30
N VAL A 174 -7.19 -2.73 -21.06
CA VAL A 174 -7.15 -2.14 -19.71
C VAL A 174 -8.57 -1.95 -19.17
N ARG A 175 -9.48 -1.35 -19.96
CA ARG A 175 -10.91 -1.20 -19.63
C ARG A 175 -11.58 -2.54 -19.33
N GLU A 176 -11.33 -3.56 -20.15
CA GLU A 176 -11.82 -4.92 -19.95
C GLU A 176 -11.32 -5.52 -18.63
N SER A 177 -10.05 -5.29 -18.25
CA SER A 177 -9.52 -5.79 -16.97
C SER A 177 -10.19 -5.16 -15.74
N TYR A 178 -10.67 -3.92 -15.84
CA TYR A 178 -11.46 -3.27 -14.79
C TYR A 178 -12.93 -3.73 -14.81
N ALA A 179 -13.49 -3.99 -16.00
CA ALA A 179 -14.84 -4.52 -16.15
C ALA A 179 -14.97 -5.94 -15.58
N THR A 180 -14.00 -6.82 -15.86
CA THR A 180 -13.92 -8.18 -15.29
C THR A 180 -13.78 -8.14 -13.78
N TRP A 181 -12.83 -7.37 -13.24
CA TRP A 181 -12.69 -7.17 -11.80
C TRP A 181 -13.98 -6.69 -11.13
N SER A 182 -14.65 -5.72 -11.75
CA SER A 182 -15.95 -5.22 -11.31
C SER A 182 -16.99 -6.34 -11.26
N ALA A 183 -17.05 -7.21 -12.27
CA ALA A 183 -18.00 -8.31 -12.34
C ALA A 183 -17.71 -9.44 -11.33
N GLU A 184 -16.45 -9.62 -10.94
CA GLU A 184 -16.01 -10.61 -9.92
C GLU A 184 -16.23 -10.11 -8.48
N CYS A 185 -16.32 -8.79 -8.28
CA CYS A 185 -16.62 -8.20 -6.97
C CYS A 185 -18.12 -8.20 -6.67
N ALA A 186 -18.48 -8.39 -5.39
CA ALA A 186 -19.81 -8.07 -4.90
C ALA A 186 -20.12 -6.56 -5.06
N HIS A 187 -21.30 -6.25 -5.61
CA HIS A 187 -21.77 -4.88 -5.78
C HIS A 187 -22.72 -4.47 -4.64
N PHE A 188 -22.61 -3.22 -4.20
CA PHE A 188 -23.41 -2.64 -3.12
C PHE A 188 -24.02 -1.33 -3.60
N GLU A 189 -25.35 -1.25 -3.58
CA GLU A 189 -26.10 -0.03 -3.89
C GLU A 189 -26.80 0.49 -2.62
N THR A 190 -26.74 1.80 -2.40
CA THR A 190 -27.43 2.49 -1.30
C THR A 190 -28.28 3.65 -1.84
N ASP A 191 -29.18 4.17 -1.01
CA ASP A 191 -29.96 5.38 -1.29
C ASP A 191 -29.13 6.69 -1.18
N ASN A 192 -27.82 6.57 -0.94
CA ASN A 192 -26.88 7.68 -0.84
C ASN A 192 -25.89 7.67 -2.04
N PRO A 193 -26.05 8.57 -3.02
CA PRO A 193 -25.18 8.61 -4.21
C PRO A 193 -23.70 8.79 -3.89
N GLN A 194 -23.35 9.61 -2.90
CA GLN A 194 -21.95 9.85 -2.51
C GLN A 194 -21.29 8.62 -1.88
N LEU A 195 -22.07 7.77 -1.20
CA LEU A 195 -21.57 6.50 -0.68
C LEU A 195 -21.38 5.48 -1.82
N ASN A 196 -22.27 5.47 -2.81
CA ASN A 196 -22.11 4.62 -3.99
C ASN A 196 -20.86 5.03 -4.79
N GLU A 197 -20.63 6.33 -5.02
CA GLU A 197 -19.40 6.87 -5.63
C GLU A 197 -18.14 6.43 -4.85
N LEU A 198 -18.17 6.49 -3.51
CA LEU A 198 -17.05 6.08 -2.67
C LEU A 198 -16.79 4.56 -2.74
N ILE A 199 -17.83 3.73 -2.77
CA ILE A 199 -17.70 2.27 -2.89
C ILE A 199 -17.11 1.90 -4.26
N GLU A 200 -17.59 2.52 -5.32
CA GLU A 200 -17.10 2.29 -6.69
C GLU A 200 -15.64 2.73 -6.85
N GLN A 201 -15.28 3.92 -6.36
CA GLN A 201 -13.89 4.37 -6.34
C GLN A 201 -13.00 3.42 -5.52
N SER A 202 -13.45 2.98 -4.32
CA SER A 202 -12.69 2.05 -3.48
C SER A 202 -12.44 0.71 -4.19
N ARG A 203 -13.40 0.22 -4.99
CA ARG A 203 -13.27 -0.99 -5.79
C ARG A 203 -12.26 -0.82 -6.94
N SER A 204 -12.23 0.35 -7.58
CA SER A 204 -11.22 0.70 -8.60
C SER A 204 -9.82 0.90 -8.00
N ASP A 205 -9.72 1.52 -6.83
CA ASP A 205 -8.46 1.72 -6.11
C ASP A 205 -7.86 0.36 -5.70
N MET A 206 -8.68 -0.56 -5.18
CA MET A 206 -8.23 -1.93 -4.89
C MET A 206 -7.73 -2.66 -6.15
N ARG A 207 -8.38 -2.50 -7.31
CA ARG A 207 -7.91 -3.07 -8.59
C ARG A 207 -6.53 -2.54 -8.97
N MET A 208 -6.27 -1.26 -8.74
CA MET A 208 -4.99 -0.60 -9.02
C MET A 208 -3.89 -1.04 -8.03
N LEU A 209 -4.23 -1.32 -6.77
CA LEU A 209 -3.29 -1.73 -5.73
C LEU A 209 -2.98 -3.24 -5.71
N CYS A 210 -3.70 -4.05 -6.50
CA CYS A 210 -3.53 -5.49 -6.55
C CYS A 210 -2.71 -5.96 -7.76
N ASP A 211 -1.69 -6.78 -7.47
CA ASP A 211 -0.89 -7.52 -8.44
C ASP A 211 -1.34 -8.99 -8.52
N SER A 212 -0.85 -9.71 -9.54
CA SER A 212 -1.14 -11.13 -9.75
C SER A 212 0.12 -11.99 -9.61
N TYR A 213 0.03 -13.02 -8.77
CA TYR A 213 1.07 -14.02 -8.53
C TYR A 213 0.55 -15.43 -8.86
N PRO A 214 1.41 -16.46 -8.98
CA PRO A 214 0.96 -17.85 -9.20
C PRO A 214 -0.01 -18.36 -8.13
N THR A 215 0.01 -17.77 -6.93
CA THR A 215 -0.86 -18.05 -5.80
C THR A 215 -2.22 -17.35 -5.84
N GLY A 216 -2.39 -16.34 -6.73
CA GLY A 216 -3.61 -15.55 -6.89
C GLY A 216 -3.34 -14.04 -6.85
N VAL A 217 -4.41 -13.27 -6.62
CA VAL A 217 -4.35 -11.80 -6.48
C VAL A 217 -3.76 -11.43 -5.12
N TYR A 218 -2.84 -10.45 -5.10
CA TYR A 218 -2.19 -9.97 -3.88
C TYR A 218 -2.22 -8.44 -3.81
N PRO A 219 -2.68 -7.83 -2.69
CA PRO A 219 -2.66 -6.38 -2.51
C PRO A 219 -1.27 -5.89 -2.09
N THR A 220 -0.73 -4.91 -2.79
CA THR A 220 0.55 -4.25 -2.45
C THR A 220 0.42 -3.37 -1.21
N GLY A 221 1.56 -3.02 -0.57
CA GLY A 221 1.61 -2.10 0.57
C GLY A 221 1.26 -0.64 0.25
N GLY A 222 1.09 -0.27 -1.03
CA GLY A 222 0.61 1.04 -1.46
C GLY A 222 1.56 1.81 -2.40
N LEU A 223 0.96 2.53 -3.35
CA LEU A 223 1.70 3.30 -4.35
C LEU A 223 2.19 4.68 -3.83
N PRO A 224 3.29 5.23 -4.38
CA PRO A 224 4.29 4.55 -5.21
C PRO A 224 5.32 3.76 -4.36
N TRP A 225 5.42 4.06 -3.07
CA TRP A 225 6.60 3.75 -2.24
C TRP A 225 6.68 2.35 -1.66
N PHE A 226 5.60 1.59 -1.72
CA PHE A 226 5.40 0.27 -1.12
C PHE A 226 4.68 -0.68 -2.10
N ALA A 227 4.96 -0.50 -3.40
CA ALA A 227 4.39 -1.25 -4.54
C ALA A 227 4.93 -2.69 -4.62
N VAL A 228 4.96 -3.40 -3.49
CA VAL A 228 5.52 -4.75 -3.33
C VAL A 228 4.69 -5.52 -2.27
N PRO A 229 4.85 -6.85 -2.16
CA PRO A 229 4.19 -7.64 -1.12
C PRO A 229 4.64 -7.26 0.29
N PHE A 230 3.69 -6.90 1.15
CA PHE A 230 3.85 -6.75 2.59
C PHE A 230 2.92 -7.72 3.33
N GLY A 231 3.41 -8.40 4.37
CA GLY A 231 2.64 -9.44 5.06
C GLY A 231 1.42 -8.91 5.83
N ARG A 232 1.67 -8.03 6.81
CA ARG A 232 0.61 -7.38 7.61
C ARG A 232 -0.39 -6.64 6.73
N ASP A 233 0.11 -5.77 5.87
CA ASP A 233 -0.68 -4.80 5.12
C ASP A 233 -1.61 -5.53 4.13
N ALA A 234 -1.15 -6.65 3.56
CA ALA A 234 -2.01 -7.54 2.79
C ALA A 234 -3.03 -8.28 3.65
N LEU A 235 -2.64 -8.85 4.80
CA LEU A 235 -3.58 -9.54 5.70
C LEU A 235 -4.73 -8.62 6.15
N PHE A 236 -4.45 -7.36 6.49
CA PHE A 236 -5.51 -6.39 6.81
C PHE A 236 -6.38 -6.03 5.60
N SER A 237 -5.76 -5.68 4.48
CA SER A 237 -6.49 -5.28 3.27
C SER A 237 -7.39 -6.43 2.78
N SER A 238 -6.89 -7.66 2.79
CA SER A 238 -7.64 -8.87 2.46
C SER A 238 -8.80 -9.13 3.41
N MET A 239 -8.60 -9.03 4.74
CA MET A 239 -9.69 -9.21 5.72
C MET A 239 -10.78 -8.15 5.56
N PHE A 240 -10.43 -6.89 5.25
CA PHE A 240 -11.41 -5.84 4.99
C PHE A 240 -12.10 -5.99 3.63
N ALA A 241 -11.43 -6.59 2.64
CA ALA A 241 -11.99 -6.85 1.33
C ALA A 241 -12.80 -8.15 1.22
N LEU A 242 -12.86 -9.01 2.24
CA LEU A 242 -13.68 -10.23 2.24
C LEU A 242 -15.13 -10.00 1.73
N PRO A 243 -15.85 -8.92 2.12
CA PRO A 243 -17.21 -8.68 1.62
C PRO A 243 -17.30 -8.25 0.16
N THR A 244 -16.23 -7.71 -0.43
CA THR A 244 -16.20 -7.26 -1.83
C THR A 244 -15.58 -8.30 -2.76
N ASN A 245 -14.40 -8.82 -2.42
CA ASN A 245 -13.70 -9.86 -3.19
C ASN A 245 -12.83 -10.75 -2.28
N PRO A 246 -13.27 -11.99 -1.96
CA PRO A 246 -12.51 -12.91 -1.11
C PRO A 246 -11.27 -13.52 -1.80
N ASP A 247 -11.11 -13.43 -3.12
CA ASP A 247 -9.92 -13.99 -3.81
C ASP A 247 -8.64 -13.23 -3.49
N ILE A 248 -8.75 -11.96 -3.07
CA ILE A 248 -7.64 -11.18 -2.49
C ILE A 248 -7.13 -11.86 -1.21
N ALA A 249 -8.02 -12.41 -0.39
CA ALA A 249 -7.63 -13.16 0.81
C ALA A 249 -7.07 -14.54 0.47
N ARG A 250 -7.63 -15.24 -0.52
CA ARG A 250 -7.09 -16.53 -1.00
C ARG A 250 -5.65 -16.38 -1.51
N GLY A 251 -5.41 -15.40 -2.38
CA GLY A 251 -4.08 -15.14 -2.94
C GLY A 251 -3.08 -14.69 -1.89
N ALA A 252 -3.46 -13.75 -1.02
CA ALA A 252 -2.61 -13.31 0.08
C ALA A 252 -2.20 -14.44 1.05
N LEU A 253 -3.16 -15.25 1.49
CA LEU A 253 -2.89 -16.37 2.41
C LEU A 253 -2.00 -17.44 1.75
N ARG A 254 -2.22 -17.78 0.47
CA ARG A 254 -1.36 -18.72 -0.27
C ARG A 254 0.05 -18.18 -0.46
N PHE A 255 0.20 -16.93 -0.88
CA PHE A 255 1.50 -16.29 -1.05
C PHE A 255 2.31 -16.28 0.25
N LEU A 256 1.68 -15.91 1.37
CA LEU A 256 2.34 -15.87 2.68
C LEU A 256 2.68 -17.25 3.25
N ALA A 257 1.90 -18.28 2.91
CA ALA A 257 2.22 -19.67 3.25
C ALA A 257 3.37 -20.24 2.41
N GLU A 258 3.43 -19.91 1.11
CA GLU A 258 4.53 -20.30 0.23
C GLU A 258 5.88 -19.73 0.72
N HIS A 259 5.87 -18.43 1.07
CA HIS A 259 7.03 -17.64 1.49
C HIS A 259 7.23 -17.61 3.03
N GLN A 260 6.59 -18.50 3.79
CA GLN A 260 6.77 -18.62 5.24
C GLN A 260 8.20 -19.07 5.59
N GLY A 261 8.74 -18.59 6.72
CA GLY A 261 10.09 -18.90 7.18
C GLY A 261 10.34 -20.39 7.43
N ARG A 262 11.45 -20.90 6.89
CA ARG A 262 11.84 -22.33 6.89
C ARG A 262 13.24 -22.59 7.47
N LYS A 263 13.98 -21.53 7.82
CA LYS A 263 15.26 -21.59 8.55
C LYS A 263 15.31 -20.53 9.63
N GLU A 264 16.39 -20.53 10.40
CA GLU A 264 16.77 -19.40 11.26
C GLU A 264 17.87 -18.60 10.54
N ASP A 265 17.64 -17.31 10.34
CA ASP A 265 18.60 -16.40 9.70
C ASP A 265 18.49 -15.00 10.30
N ALA A 266 19.46 -14.63 11.14
CA ALA A 266 19.48 -13.35 11.82
C ALA A 266 19.67 -12.15 10.87
N GLY A 267 20.16 -12.36 9.64
CA GLY A 267 20.35 -11.29 8.66
C GLY A 267 19.05 -10.87 7.96
N THR A 268 18.09 -11.80 7.85
CA THR A 268 16.74 -11.54 7.30
C THR A 268 15.65 -11.53 8.37
N GLU A 269 16.03 -11.72 9.64
CA GLU A 269 15.14 -11.96 10.79
C GLU A 269 14.21 -13.18 10.63
N GLU A 270 14.60 -14.15 9.79
CA GLU A 270 13.84 -15.37 9.53
C GLU A 270 13.91 -16.32 10.72
N GLN A 271 12.76 -16.91 11.06
CA GLN A 271 12.59 -17.95 12.07
C GLN A 271 11.57 -18.96 11.54
N LEU A 272 11.63 -20.21 12.04
CA LEU A 272 10.72 -21.27 11.63
C LEU A 272 9.25 -20.87 11.85
N GLY A 273 8.46 -20.86 10.78
CA GLY A 273 7.03 -20.54 10.81
C GLY A 273 6.67 -19.06 10.84
N LYS A 274 7.65 -18.15 10.87
CA LYS A 274 7.41 -16.70 10.83
C LYS A 274 6.87 -16.29 9.47
N ILE A 275 5.89 -15.38 9.45
CA ILE A 275 5.38 -14.78 8.21
C ILE A 275 6.19 -13.54 7.88
N LEU A 276 6.48 -13.33 6.59
CA LEU A 276 7.32 -12.23 6.11
C LEU A 276 6.78 -10.84 6.46
N HIS A 277 7.70 -9.88 6.58
CA HIS A 277 7.39 -8.47 6.63
C HIS A 277 7.17 -7.91 5.21
N GLU A 278 8.16 -8.08 4.33
CA GLU A 278 8.13 -7.60 2.94
C GLU A 278 8.95 -8.47 1.98
N VAL A 279 8.62 -8.41 0.69
CA VAL A 279 9.39 -8.98 -0.41
C VAL A 279 9.86 -7.86 -1.34
N ARG A 280 11.15 -7.80 -1.68
CA ARG A 280 11.72 -6.81 -2.62
C ARG A 280 12.46 -7.46 -3.78
N ARG A 281 12.66 -6.71 -4.86
CA ARG A 281 13.31 -7.13 -6.11
C ARG A 281 14.17 -5.98 -6.69
N GLY A 282 14.73 -6.18 -7.89
CA GLY A 282 15.48 -5.16 -8.62
C GLY A 282 16.77 -4.70 -7.92
N GLU A 283 17.15 -3.44 -8.14
CA GLU A 283 18.51 -2.92 -7.85
C GLU A 283 18.92 -3.12 -6.39
N VAL A 284 18.01 -2.99 -5.42
CA VAL A 284 18.33 -3.17 -3.99
C VAL A 284 18.73 -4.60 -3.64
N VAL A 285 18.16 -5.59 -4.33
CA VAL A 285 18.44 -7.01 -4.12
C VAL A 285 19.62 -7.46 -4.98
N GLU A 286 19.66 -7.03 -6.25
CA GLU A 286 20.75 -7.32 -7.18
C GLU A 286 22.10 -6.77 -6.70
N SER A 287 22.09 -5.61 -6.01
CA SER A 287 23.29 -5.03 -5.37
C SER A 287 23.62 -5.63 -3.99
N GLY A 288 22.80 -6.54 -3.46
CA GLY A 288 22.98 -7.17 -2.15
C GLY A 288 22.82 -6.21 -0.96
N VAL A 289 22.23 -5.02 -1.16
CA VAL A 289 22.03 -4.01 -0.11
C VAL A 289 20.78 -4.29 0.72
N TRP A 290 19.82 -5.03 0.17
CA TRP A 290 18.60 -5.46 0.85
C TRP A 290 18.29 -6.93 0.52
N PRO A 291 17.78 -7.73 1.48
CA PRO A 291 17.40 -9.11 1.20
C PRO A 291 16.16 -9.18 0.29
N ASN A 292 16.01 -10.28 -0.45
CA ASN A 292 14.83 -10.53 -1.28
C ASN A 292 13.54 -10.67 -0.45
N ILE A 293 13.63 -11.28 0.74
CA ILE A 293 12.55 -11.39 1.71
C ILE A 293 13.10 -10.93 3.06
N LEU A 294 12.37 -10.04 3.73
CA LEU A 294 12.65 -9.59 5.09
C LEU A 294 11.53 -10.07 6.01
N PHE A 295 11.88 -10.66 7.15
CA PHE A 295 10.95 -11.16 8.17
C PHE A 295 10.91 -10.25 9.41
N GLY A 296 11.35 -8.99 9.29
CA GLY A 296 11.39 -7.97 10.36
C GLY A 296 10.02 -7.45 10.81
N THR A 297 9.11 -8.36 11.17
CA THR A 297 7.81 -8.06 11.79
C THR A 297 7.50 -9.05 12.90
N VAL A 298 6.64 -8.60 13.83
CA VAL A 298 6.10 -9.36 14.96
C VAL A 298 4.62 -9.72 14.77
N ASP A 299 3.88 -8.92 13.97
CA ASP A 299 2.41 -8.98 13.90
C ASP A 299 1.87 -9.90 12.79
N ALA A 300 2.61 -10.09 11.70
CA ALA A 300 2.11 -10.83 10.53
C ALA A 300 1.81 -12.31 10.82
N THR A 301 2.59 -12.96 11.69
CA THR A 301 2.39 -14.38 12.04
C THR A 301 1.06 -14.64 12.80
N PRO A 302 0.73 -13.93 13.90
CA PRO A 302 -0.59 -14.07 14.51
C PRO A 302 -1.72 -13.48 13.64
N LEU A 303 -1.45 -12.46 12.81
CA LEU A 303 -2.42 -11.96 11.83
C LEU A 303 -2.74 -12.98 10.72
N PHE A 304 -1.81 -13.85 10.33
CA PHE A 304 -2.07 -14.92 9.35
C PHE A 304 -3.11 -15.91 9.87
N LEU A 305 -3.02 -16.28 11.16
CA LEU A 305 -4.02 -17.10 11.83
C LEU A 305 -5.38 -16.41 11.91
N CYS A 306 -5.40 -15.08 12.11
CA CYS A 306 -6.63 -14.28 12.01
C CYS A 306 -7.21 -14.32 10.60
N GLY A 307 -6.41 -14.00 9.58
CA GLY A 307 -6.83 -13.94 8.18
C GLY A 307 -7.41 -15.26 7.70
N LEU A 308 -6.79 -16.39 8.05
CA LEU A 308 -7.30 -17.72 7.74
C LEU A 308 -8.63 -18.04 8.45
N ALA A 309 -8.79 -17.59 9.71
CA ALA A 309 -10.04 -17.75 10.46
C ALA A 309 -11.17 -16.90 9.87
N GLU A 310 -10.94 -15.61 9.61
CA GLU A 310 -11.95 -14.71 9.04
C GLU A 310 -12.35 -15.12 7.62
N MET A 311 -11.39 -15.55 6.80
CA MET A 311 -11.64 -16.08 5.46
C MET A 311 -12.56 -17.31 5.49
N HIS A 312 -12.29 -18.25 6.40
CA HIS A 312 -13.16 -19.42 6.61
C HIS A 312 -14.53 -19.02 7.18
N ASP A 313 -14.60 -18.12 8.17
CA ASP A 313 -15.86 -17.62 8.72
C ASP A 313 -16.73 -16.91 7.67
N TRP A 314 -16.11 -16.25 6.70
CA TRP A 314 -16.82 -15.52 5.65
C TRP A 314 -17.33 -16.42 4.52
N THR A 315 -16.56 -17.45 4.13
CA THR A 315 -16.82 -18.23 2.90
C THR A 315 -17.15 -19.70 3.11
N GLY A 316 -16.83 -20.29 4.27
CA GLY A 316 -16.91 -21.73 4.49
C GLY A 316 -15.93 -22.57 3.64
N ASP A 317 -14.81 -21.98 3.21
CA ASP A 317 -13.81 -22.63 2.34
C ASP A 317 -12.94 -23.64 3.14
N ASP A 318 -13.54 -24.80 3.46
CA ASP A 318 -12.87 -25.91 4.14
C ASP A 318 -11.65 -26.42 3.36
N ALA A 319 -11.67 -26.33 2.03
CA ALA A 319 -10.58 -26.77 1.17
C ALA A 319 -9.32 -25.91 1.38
N LEU A 320 -9.46 -24.59 1.36
CA LEU A 320 -8.37 -23.66 1.67
C LEU A 320 -7.85 -23.83 3.10
N LEU A 321 -8.74 -24.09 4.06
CA LEU A 321 -8.35 -24.33 5.46
C LEU A 321 -7.54 -25.62 5.63
N VAL A 322 -7.86 -26.67 4.88
CA VAL A 322 -7.08 -27.92 4.83
C VAL A 322 -5.75 -27.72 4.10
N GLU A 323 -5.75 -27.00 2.98
CA GLU A 323 -4.57 -26.65 2.18
C GLU A 323 -3.52 -25.90 3.02
N LEU A 324 -3.95 -24.86 3.73
CA LEU A 324 -3.07 -23.98 4.51
C LEU A 324 -2.83 -24.46 5.95
N ARG A 325 -3.39 -25.62 6.33
CA ARG A 325 -3.22 -26.23 7.65
C ARG A 325 -1.74 -26.36 8.08
N PRO A 326 -0.80 -26.83 7.23
CA PRO A 326 0.61 -26.95 7.64
C PRO A 326 1.24 -25.60 7.96
N ALA A 327 0.94 -24.56 7.17
CA ALA A 327 1.45 -23.21 7.39
C ALA A 327 0.88 -22.59 8.68
N ALA A 328 -0.40 -22.82 8.97
CA ALA A 328 -1.02 -22.43 10.23
C ALA A 328 -0.42 -23.15 11.45
N GLN A 329 -0.03 -24.42 11.33
CA GLN A 329 0.69 -25.14 12.39
C GLN A 329 2.08 -24.55 12.65
N MET A 330 2.81 -24.20 11.59
CA MET A 330 4.11 -23.53 11.72
C MET A 330 3.96 -22.12 12.33
N ALA A 331 2.95 -21.35 11.93
CA ALA A 331 2.66 -20.03 12.50
C ALA A 331 2.27 -20.11 13.99
N LEU A 332 1.47 -21.11 14.38
CA LEU A 332 1.17 -21.39 15.79
C LEU A 332 2.43 -21.78 16.58
N ALA A 333 3.26 -22.66 16.03
CA ALA A 333 4.53 -23.06 16.65
C ALA A 333 5.44 -21.85 16.87
N TRP A 334 5.59 -20.98 15.87
CA TRP A 334 6.32 -19.72 15.99
C TRP A 334 5.82 -18.86 17.15
N CYS A 335 4.50 -18.65 17.24
CA CYS A 335 3.89 -17.84 18.31
C CYS A 335 4.15 -18.38 19.72
N PHE A 336 4.37 -19.70 19.88
CA PHE A 336 4.63 -20.35 21.17
C PHE A 336 6.13 -20.58 21.47
N GLN A 337 7.03 -20.48 20.49
CA GLN A 337 8.43 -20.90 20.62
C GLN A 337 9.45 -19.79 20.30
N TYR A 338 9.09 -18.84 19.44
CA TYR A 338 9.98 -17.80 18.92
C TYR A 338 9.45 -16.38 19.11
N GLY A 339 8.13 -16.24 19.27
CA GLY A 339 7.48 -14.93 19.45
C GLY A 339 7.74 -14.30 20.82
N ASP A 340 8.07 -15.10 21.83
CA ASP A 340 8.32 -14.72 23.22
C ASP A 340 9.82 -14.94 23.50
N SER A 341 10.59 -13.85 23.56
CA SER A 341 12.06 -13.88 23.60
C SER A 341 12.62 -13.79 25.02
N ASP A 342 11.89 -13.20 25.96
CA ASP A 342 12.25 -13.10 27.38
C ASP A 342 11.55 -14.14 28.28
N GLN A 343 10.61 -14.92 27.71
CA GLN A 343 9.83 -15.97 28.38
C GLN A 343 8.86 -15.43 29.43
N ASP A 344 8.45 -14.16 29.33
CA ASP A 344 7.40 -13.62 30.18
C ASP A 344 6.00 -14.18 29.83
N GLY A 345 5.85 -14.80 28.66
CA GLY A 345 4.61 -15.35 28.12
C GLY A 345 3.85 -14.39 27.18
N TRP A 346 4.50 -13.42 26.55
CA TRP A 346 3.93 -12.48 25.58
C TRP A 346 4.72 -12.46 24.27
N ILE A 347 4.04 -12.20 23.15
CA ILE A 347 4.74 -12.03 21.88
C ILE A 347 5.37 -10.64 21.84
N ASP A 348 6.69 -10.57 21.77
CA ASP A 348 7.47 -9.36 21.95
C ASP A 348 8.19 -8.91 20.66
N TYR A 349 8.84 -7.75 20.74
CA TYR A 349 9.72 -7.27 19.68
C TYR A 349 10.94 -6.55 20.27
N MET A 350 12.14 -6.92 19.82
CA MET A 350 13.44 -6.41 20.31
C MET A 350 13.68 -4.90 20.13
N SER A 351 12.74 -4.16 19.52
CA SER A 351 12.79 -2.71 19.39
C SER A 351 11.90 -2.04 20.43
N ALA A 352 12.48 -1.10 21.20
CA ALA A 352 11.77 -0.20 22.12
C ALA A 352 10.73 0.74 21.46
N ARG A 353 10.49 0.61 20.14
CA ARG A 353 9.45 1.32 19.38
C ARG A 353 8.26 0.41 19.03
N GLY A 354 8.39 -0.90 19.26
CA GLY A 354 7.57 -1.91 18.60
C GLY A 354 7.80 -1.91 17.08
N TRP A 355 6.81 -2.40 16.31
CA TRP A 355 6.81 -2.35 14.84
C TRP A 355 6.67 -0.93 14.24
N LYS A 356 6.54 0.12 15.07
CA LYS A 356 6.10 1.45 14.64
C LYS A 356 7.28 2.35 14.22
N ASP A 357 7.05 3.12 13.15
CA ASP A 357 8.03 3.99 12.48
C ASP A 357 8.77 5.04 13.34
N SER A 358 8.34 5.37 14.57
CA SER A 358 8.91 6.51 15.31
C SER A 358 9.62 6.16 16.62
N ASP A 359 10.74 6.84 16.85
CA ASP A 359 11.58 6.82 18.06
C ASP A 359 10.84 7.07 19.38
N ASP A 360 9.64 7.66 19.30
CA ASP A 360 8.77 8.05 20.41
C ASP A 360 7.39 7.34 20.36
N SER A 361 7.26 6.26 19.57
CA SER A 361 6.00 5.52 19.40
C SER A 361 5.54 4.79 20.66
N LEU A 362 6.48 4.37 21.51
CA LEU A 362 6.24 3.84 22.85
C LEU A 362 6.96 4.72 23.88
N THR A 363 6.27 5.04 24.96
CA THR A 363 6.78 5.78 26.12
C THR A 363 5.98 5.38 27.36
N HIS A 364 6.60 5.41 28.53
CA HIS A 364 5.87 5.31 29.79
C HIS A 364 5.09 6.61 30.08
N THR A 365 4.20 6.55 31.07
CA THR A 365 3.36 7.71 31.44
C THR A 365 4.15 8.93 31.94
N ASP A 366 5.39 8.75 32.39
CA ASP A 366 6.32 9.81 32.80
C ASP A 366 7.18 10.37 31.64
N GLY A 367 7.09 9.77 30.45
CA GLY A 367 7.86 10.13 29.26
C GLY A 367 9.23 9.44 29.14
N SER A 368 9.57 8.50 30.04
CA SER A 368 10.74 7.64 29.87
C SER A 368 10.55 6.66 28.69
N LYS A 369 11.68 6.16 28.17
CA LYS A 369 11.71 5.18 27.07
C LYS A 369 11.62 3.77 27.63
N PRO A 370 10.82 2.87 27.03
CA PRO A 370 10.78 1.48 27.44
C PRO A 370 12.06 0.74 27.12
N LEU A 371 12.35 -0.27 27.94
CA LEU A 371 13.41 -1.23 27.71
C LEU A 371 12.92 -2.31 26.72
N PRO A 372 13.72 -2.71 25.72
CA PRO A 372 13.38 -3.86 24.89
C PRO A 372 13.56 -5.17 25.68
N PRO A 373 12.81 -6.23 25.32
CA PRO A 373 11.82 -6.25 24.25
C PRO A 373 10.50 -5.56 24.64
N ALA A 374 9.63 -5.31 23.66
CA ALA A 374 8.35 -4.63 23.89
C ALA A 374 7.15 -5.48 23.45
N ALA A 375 6.39 -5.99 24.42
CA ALA A 375 5.18 -6.77 24.20
C ALA A 375 3.98 -5.86 23.88
N LEU A 376 3.62 -5.75 22.60
CA LEU A 376 2.58 -4.84 22.11
C LEU A 376 1.17 -5.38 22.32
N CYS A 377 0.23 -4.53 22.74
CA CYS A 377 -1.12 -4.96 23.08
C CYS A 377 -1.91 -5.52 21.88
N GLU A 378 -1.71 -4.95 20.69
CA GLU A 378 -2.40 -5.37 19.47
C GLU A 378 -1.92 -6.73 18.99
N VAL A 379 -0.64 -7.07 19.18
CA VAL A 379 -0.06 -8.37 18.82
C VAL A 379 -0.69 -9.48 19.66
N GLN A 380 -0.83 -9.26 20.97
CA GLN A 380 -1.50 -10.23 21.86
C GLN A 380 -2.97 -10.40 21.48
N ALA A 381 -3.62 -9.32 21.04
CA ALA A 381 -5.01 -9.34 20.61
C ALA A 381 -5.20 -10.08 19.26
N TYR A 382 -4.26 -9.95 18.31
CA TYR A 382 -4.21 -10.80 17.12
C TYR A 382 -3.98 -12.26 17.51
N PHE A 383 -3.04 -12.55 18.42
CA PHE A 383 -2.76 -13.93 18.81
C PHE A 383 -3.96 -14.59 19.49
N TYR A 384 -4.61 -13.91 20.43
CA TYR A 384 -5.87 -14.34 21.03
C TYR A 384 -6.97 -14.62 19.99
N ARG A 385 -7.13 -13.73 19.00
CA ARG A 385 -8.11 -13.91 17.91
C ARG A 385 -7.74 -15.12 17.05
N GLY A 386 -6.48 -15.27 16.67
CA GLY A 386 -5.96 -16.40 15.91
C GLY A 386 -6.20 -17.73 16.63
N LEU A 387 -5.89 -17.82 17.92
CA LEU A 387 -6.18 -19.00 18.75
C LEU A 387 -7.69 -19.29 18.81
N THR A 388 -8.52 -18.27 19.03
CA THR A 388 -9.99 -18.40 19.11
C THR A 388 -10.58 -18.88 17.78
N GLY A 389 -10.12 -18.31 16.66
CA GLY A 389 -10.54 -18.69 15.32
C GLY A 389 -10.11 -20.10 14.93
N MET A 390 -8.83 -20.43 15.16
CA MET A 390 -8.24 -21.74 14.85
C MET A 390 -8.70 -22.86 15.80
N ALA A 391 -9.33 -22.55 16.94
CA ALA A 391 -9.91 -23.54 17.85
C ALA A 391 -11.00 -24.42 17.20
N ARG A 392 -11.54 -24.04 16.03
CA ARG A 392 -12.41 -24.92 15.22
C ARG A 392 -11.68 -26.13 14.62
N VAL A 393 -10.38 -25.99 14.33
CA VAL A 393 -9.51 -27.03 13.76
C VAL A 393 -8.76 -27.77 14.87
N TRP A 394 -8.34 -27.04 15.90
CA TRP A 394 -7.58 -27.56 17.04
C TRP A 394 -8.27 -27.12 18.35
N PRO A 395 -9.25 -27.90 18.85
CA PRO A 395 -10.07 -27.52 20.01
C PRO A 395 -9.29 -27.23 21.30
N ASP A 396 -8.07 -27.75 21.44
CA ASP A 396 -7.15 -27.46 22.53
C ASP A 396 -6.70 -25.98 22.56
N LEU A 397 -6.67 -25.28 21.42
CA LEU A 397 -6.31 -23.86 21.38
C LEU A 397 -7.29 -22.96 22.16
N LYS A 398 -8.51 -23.44 22.42
CA LYS A 398 -9.49 -22.70 23.22
C LYS A 398 -8.99 -22.44 24.65
N SER A 399 -8.38 -23.43 25.30
CA SER A 399 -7.86 -23.25 26.67
C SER A 399 -6.71 -22.24 26.71
N LYS A 400 -5.88 -22.22 25.66
CA LYS A 400 -4.80 -21.24 25.47
C LYS A 400 -5.34 -19.83 25.22
N ALA A 401 -6.42 -19.68 24.43
CA ALA A 401 -7.10 -18.41 24.25
C ALA A 401 -7.70 -17.88 25.57
N ASP A 402 -8.37 -18.74 26.35
CA ASP A 402 -8.90 -18.40 27.68
C ASP A 402 -7.79 -18.01 28.67
N GLU A 403 -6.59 -18.56 28.53
CA GLU A 403 -5.40 -18.17 29.30
C GLU A 403 -4.84 -16.81 28.92
N ILE A 404 -4.59 -16.59 27.63
CA ILE A 404 -4.16 -15.29 27.09
C ILE A 404 -5.16 -14.19 27.47
N GLU A 405 -6.47 -14.46 27.44
CA GLU A 405 -7.48 -13.49 27.90
C GLU A 405 -7.34 -13.14 29.39
N ARG A 406 -7.16 -14.14 30.26
CA ARG A 406 -6.98 -13.89 31.70
C ARG A 406 -5.72 -13.08 31.96
N LYS A 407 -4.59 -13.51 31.39
CA LYS A 407 -3.27 -12.89 31.57
C LYS A 407 -3.28 -11.44 31.06
N PHE A 408 -3.85 -11.18 29.89
CA PHE A 408 -3.87 -9.84 29.28
C PHE A 408 -4.68 -8.85 30.13
N ASN A 409 -5.85 -9.27 30.59
CA ASN A 409 -6.71 -8.43 31.43
C ASN A 409 -6.13 -8.19 32.84
N HIS A 410 -5.10 -8.94 33.24
CA HIS A 410 -4.29 -8.67 34.43
C HIS A 410 -3.15 -7.70 34.10
N ASP A 411 -2.25 -8.07 33.18
CA ASP A 411 -0.97 -7.36 32.96
C ASP A 411 -1.16 -6.01 32.24
N PHE A 412 -1.95 -5.99 31.15
CA PHE A 412 -2.13 -4.79 30.33
C PHE A 412 -3.17 -3.81 30.89
N TRP A 413 -3.90 -4.14 31.97
CA TRP A 413 -5.00 -3.29 32.45
C TRP A 413 -4.54 -2.24 33.47
N MET A 414 -4.42 -0.98 33.04
CA MET A 414 -4.08 0.12 33.94
C MET A 414 -5.29 0.54 34.79
N GLY A 415 -5.50 -0.17 35.91
CA GLY A 415 -6.67 -0.04 36.77
C GLY A 415 -6.95 1.36 37.32
N ARG A 416 -5.94 2.24 37.45
CA ARG A 416 -6.12 3.67 37.81
C ARG A 416 -6.63 4.49 36.62
N SER A 417 -6.02 4.30 35.45
CA SER A 417 -6.27 5.08 34.24
C SER A 417 -7.52 4.64 33.46
N LYS A 418 -8.00 3.40 33.70
CA LYS A 418 -9.17 2.77 33.06
C LYS A 418 -9.03 2.55 31.54
N PHE A 419 -7.81 2.29 31.07
CA PHE A 419 -7.54 1.85 29.70
C PHE A 419 -6.41 0.81 29.66
N VAL A 420 -6.23 0.19 28.49
CA VAL A 420 -5.24 -0.86 28.22
C VAL A 420 -3.88 -0.22 27.91
N ALA A 421 -2.78 -0.77 28.45
CA ALA A 421 -1.43 -0.34 28.13
C ALA A 421 -1.13 -0.59 26.64
N GLN A 422 -0.39 0.33 26.00
CA GLN A 422 -0.05 0.20 24.59
C GLN A 422 0.98 -0.92 24.36
N ALA A 423 1.85 -1.13 25.35
CA ALA A 423 2.81 -2.22 25.43
C ALA A 423 3.15 -2.51 26.90
N LEU A 424 3.80 -3.64 27.15
CA LEU A 424 4.70 -3.84 28.28
C LEU A 424 6.14 -3.73 27.76
N ASP A 425 7.06 -3.32 28.61
CA ASP A 425 8.51 -3.36 28.35
C ASP A 425 9.15 -4.61 28.97
N GLY A 426 10.45 -4.83 28.76
CA GLY A 426 11.18 -6.00 29.26
C GLY A 426 11.34 -6.09 30.79
N GLU A 427 10.79 -5.16 31.57
CA GLU A 427 10.65 -5.25 33.03
C GLU A 427 9.17 -5.44 33.46
N GLY A 428 8.26 -5.66 32.50
CA GLY A 428 6.80 -5.68 32.71
C GLY A 428 6.17 -4.29 32.87
N GLY A 429 6.92 -3.24 32.59
CA GLY A 429 6.54 -1.84 32.74
C GLY A 429 5.51 -1.37 31.72
N ALA A 430 4.33 -0.98 32.18
CA ALA A 430 3.26 -0.51 31.31
C ALA A 430 3.63 0.77 30.52
N CYS A 431 3.62 0.66 29.19
CA CYS A 431 3.77 1.77 28.27
C CYS A 431 2.41 2.43 27.99
N ALA A 432 2.32 3.75 28.11
CA ALA A 432 1.09 4.48 27.83
C ALA A 432 1.35 5.96 27.54
N ARG A 433 1.24 6.33 26.26
CA ARG A 433 1.35 7.72 25.83
C ARG A 433 0.01 8.46 26.02
N PHE A 434 -0.04 9.40 26.95
CA PHE A 434 -1.14 10.37 26.99
C PHE A 434 -1.06 11.27 25.74
N PRO A 435 -2.17 11.51 25.00
CA PRO A 435 -2.23 12.63 24.08
C PRO A 435 -1.98 13.92 24.88
N THR A 436 -1.04 14.73 24.42
CA THR A 436 -0.42 15.80 25.20
C THR A 436 -1.45 16.78 25.75
N ARG A 437 -1.42 17.03 27.08
CA ARG A 437 -1.89 18.33 27.59
C ARG A 437 -1.00 19.42 26.98
N PRO A 438 -1.55 20.46 26.33
CA PRO A 438 -0.73 21.55 25.83
C PRO A 438 0.02 22.23 27.00
N ARG A 439 1.35 22.31 26.93
CA ARG A 439 2.14 23.20 27.79
C ARG A 439 1.98 24.64 27.32
N THR A 440 0.84 25.25 27.60
CA THR A 440 0.67 26.71 27.57
C THR A 440 -0.19 27.16 28.75
N THR A 441 0.37 28.09 29.50
CA THR A 441 -0.29 28.79 30.60
C THR A 441 -1.37 29.74 30.09
N THR A 442 -2.65 29.38 30.26
CA THR A 442 -3.72 30.37 30.50
C THR A 442 -4.94 29.73 31.16
N ARG A 443 -5.65 30.54 31.95
CA ARG A 443 -6.72 30.15 32.86
C ARG A 443 -8.08 30.26 32.17
N ALA A 444 -8.61 29.15 31.65
CA ALA A 444 -10.01 29.02 31.29
C ALA A 444 -10.47 27.56 31.49
N ALA A 445 -11.45 27.36 32.37
CA ALA A 445 -12.00 26.03 32.62
C ALA A 445 -13.13 25.73 31.64
N THR A 446 -12.90 24.78 30.73
CA THR A 446 -13.96 24.11 29.97
C THR A 446 -13.69 22.61 29.96
N THR A 447 -14.67 21.86 30.46
CA THR A 447 -14.56 20.44 30.82
C THR A 447 -14.50 19.54 29.58
N THR A 448 -13.30 19.20 29.09
CA THR A 448 -13.11 18.15 28.08
C THR A 448 -13.04 16.78 28.75
N ALA A 449 -14.02 15.92 28.45
CA ALA A 449 -14.07 14.56 28.97
C ALA A 449 -12.90 13.70 28.43
N PRO A 450 -12.29 12.83 29.25
CA PRO A 450 -11.16 12.02 28.82
C PRO A 450 -11.56 10.94 27.81
N TYR A 451 -10.67 10.67 26.86
CA TYR A 451 -10.78 9.56 25.92
C TYR A 451 -10.88 8.22 26.67
N GLY A 452 -11.70 7.30 26.16
CA GLY A 452 -11.59 5.87 26.48
C GLY A 452 -12.04 5.42 27.87
N ARG A 453 -13.21 5.83 28.36
CA ARG A 453 -13.88 5.05 29.44
C ARG A 453 -14.57 3.82 28.86
N THR A 454 -13.93 2.65 28.93
CA THR A 454 -14.67 1.39 28.98
C THR A 454 -15.42 1.31 30.30
N THR A 455 -16.74 1.12 30.24
CA THR A 455 -17.51 0.80 31.44
C THR A 455 -17.13 -0.59 31.93
N ALA A 456 -17.16 -0.85 33.24
CA ALA A 456 -16.73 -2.11 33.86
C ALA A 456 -17.56 -3.37 33.47
N ARG A 457 -18.43 -3.27 32.45
CA ARG A 457 -19.21 -4.37 31.88
C ARG A 457 -18.61 -4.95 30.58
N SER A 458 -17.60 -4.32 30.00
CA SER A 458 -16.90 -4.80 28.79
C SER A 458 -15.48 -5.25 29.11
N ARG A 459 -15.12 -6.49 28.75
CA ARG A 459 -13.78 -7.05 28.95
C ARG A 459 -12.72 -6.34 28.09
N PRO A 460 -11.60 -5.85 28.66
CA PRO A 460 -10.61 -5.05 27.92
C PRO A 460 -10.04 -5.69 26.66
N LEU A 461 -9.59 -6.95 26.69
CA LEU A 461 -9.01 -7.62 25.51
C LEU A 461 -9.96 -7.68 24.31
N VAL A 462 -11.25 -7.94 24.55
CA VAL A 462 -12.28 -8.00 23.49
C VAL A 462 -12.48 -6.63 22.80
N CYS A 463 -12.11 -5.53 23.46
CA CYS A 463 -12.10 -4.19 22.86
C CYS A 463 -10.76 -3.80 22.23
N ALA A 464 -9.70 -4.60 22.41
CA ALA A 464 -8.35 -4.34 21.89
C ALA A 464 -8.06 -5.06 20.57
N ALA A 465 -8.79 -6.12 20.21
CA ALA A 465 -8.59 -6.89 18.98
C ALA A 465 -9.16 -6.17 17.73
N PRO A 466 -8.31 -5.72 16.78
CA PRO A 466 -8.76 -5.14 15.51
C PRO A 466 -9.40 -6.18 14.59
N GLY A 467 -10.23 -5.73 13.65
CA GLY A 467 -10.77 -6.56 12.56
C GLY A 467 -12.14 -7.21 12.79
N ALA A 468 -12.86 -6.90 13.88
CA ALA A 468 -14.22 -7.41 14.03
C ALA A 468 -15.17 -6.76 13.01
N ILE A 469 -15.68 -7.52 12.03
CA ILE A 469 -16.92 -7.18 11.32
C ILE A 469 -18.03 -7.21 12.39
N ALA A 470 -18.34 -6.03 12.91
CA ALA A 470 -18.74 -5.92 14.31
C ALA A 470 -20.20 -6.33 14.57
N LYS A 471 -20.41 -7.57 15.02
CA LYS A 471 -21.47 -7.83 16.03
C LYS A 471 -21.06 -7.17 17.36
N ARG A 472 -21.37 -5.87 17.47
CA ARG A 472 -21.21 -4.95 18.62
C ARG A 472 -19.89 -4.16 18.68
N SER A 473 -19.89 -3.02 17.99
CA SER A 473 -19.44 -1.72 18.52
C SER A 473 -18.23 -1.66 19.47
N CYS A 474 -17.01 -1.65 18.91
CA CYS A 474 -15.91 -0.77 19.37
C CYS A 474 -14.74 -0.78 18.36
N TRP A 475 -14.84 0.05 17.31
CA TRP A 475 -13.71 0.36 16.44
C TRP A 475 -13.07 1.67 16.92
N ARG A 476 -11.83 1.61 17.43
CA ARG A 476 -10.97 2.77 17.72
C ARG A 476 -9.49 2.37 17.65
N GLU A 477 -8.98 2.22 16.44
CA GLU A 477 -7.54 2.23 16.22
C GLU A 477 -7.05 3.69 16.19
N ALA A 478 -5.89 3.96 16.82
CA ALA A 478 -5.40 5.33 16.98
C ALA A 478 -3.87 5.41 17.14
N SER A 479 -3.11 5.18 16.06
CA SER A 479 -1.78 5.79 15.91
C SER A 479 -1.14 5.60 14.51
N TRP A 480 -1.46 6.46 13.54
CA TRP A 480 -0.52 6.78 12.46
C TRP A 480 -0.28 8.30 12.39
N LYS A 481 0.99 8.67 12.51
CA LYS A 481 1.63 10.00 12.30
C LYS A 481 0.78 11.25 12.63
N ARG A 482 0.93 11.75 13.87
CA ARG A 482 0.51 13.09 14.36
C ARG A 482 -0.99 13.40 14.28
N GLY A 483 -1.84 12.54 14.82
CA GLY A 483 -3.24 12.90 15.15
C GLY A 483 -4.14 13.19 13.95
N TRP A 484 -3.79 12.69 12.77
CA TRP A 484 -4.69 12.69 11.61
C TRP A 484 -5.74 11.59 11.79
N LEU A 485 -7.01 11.93 11.55
CA LEU A 485 -8.10 10.96 11.46
C LEU A 485 -8.15 10.41 10.04
N SER A 486 -7.85 9.13 9.88
CA SER A 486 -8.00 8.40 8.62
C SER A 486 -9.48 8.05 8.33
N PRO A 487 -9.86 7.81 7.06
CA PRO A 487 -11.22 7.37 6.69
C PRO A 487 -11.66 6.04 7.33
N THR A 488 -10.72 5.24 7.84
CA THR A 488 -10.98 4.04 8.68
C THR A 488 -11.77 4.35 9.97
N GLY A 489 -12.02 5.62 10.29
CA GLY A 489 -12.87 6.07 11.40
C GLY A 489 -14.33 6.46 11.06
N ALA A 490 -14.83 6.23 9.83
CA ALA A 490 -16.18 6.65 9.44
C ALA A 490 -17.30 5.73 9.96
N ARG A 491 -18.40 6.31 10.48
CA ARG A 491 -19.62 5.58 10.88
C ARG A 491 -20.71 5.69 9.82
N PRO A 492 -21.39 4.59 9.45
CA PRO A 492 -22.79 4.64 9.03
C PRO A 492 -23.69 4.80 10.27
N SER A 493 -24.68 5.67 10.22
CA SER A 493 -25.63 5.92 11.31
C SER A 493 -26.98 5.27 11.06
N CYS A 494 -27.22 4.06 11.61
CA CYS A 494 -28.59 3.51 11.65
C CYS A 494 -28.79 2.48 12.79
N GLY A 495 -29.99 2.41 13.36
CA GLY A 495 -30.51 1.17 13.97
C GLY A 495 -30.22 0.85 15.45
N ALA A 496 -30.45 1.78 16.39
CA ALA A 496 -30.57 1.41 17.82
C ALA A 496 -32.01 0.98 18.18
N ALA A 497 -32.38 -0.27 17.86
CA ALA A 497 -33.70 -0.82 18.16
C ALA A 497 -33.66 -2.24 18.75
N THR A 498 -33.26 -2.38 20.01
CA THR A 498 -33.80 -3.36 20.98
C THR A 498 -33.14 -3.21 22.36
N ARG A 499 -33.96 -3.39 23.41
CA ARG A 499 -33.66 -3.19 24.85
C ARG A 499 -33.53 -1.72 25.27
N GLY A 500 -34.33 -1.34 26.26
CA GLY A 500 -34.73 0.05 26.48
C GLY A 500 -33.82 0.87 27.38
N SER A 501 -33.55 2.09 26.93
CA SER A 501 -33.25 3.25 27.79
C SER A 501 -33.76 4.51 27.11
N ARG A 502 -35.05 4.84 27.30
CA ARG A 502 -35.63 6.12 26.84
C ARG A 502 -35.26 7.24 27.80
N ALA A 503 -34.24 8.04 27.48
CA ALA A 503 -34.07 9.42 27.99
C ALA A 503 -32.87 10.14 27.35
N SER A 504 -33.00 10.65 26.11
CA SER A 504 -32.30 11.88 25.62
C SER A 504 -32.41 12.09 24.08
N SER A 505 -33.57 12.55 23.60
CA SER A 505 -33.69 13.24 22.30
C SER A 505 -34.82 14.27 22.35
N PRO A 506 -34.65 15.47 21.77
CA PRO A 506 -35.67 16.52 21.82
C PRO A 506 -36.88 16.20 20.94
N THR A 507 -38.07 16.56 21.41
CA THR A 507 -39.34 16.35 20.70
C THR A 507 -39.98 17.69 20.38
N THR A 508 -40.10 18.05 19.09
CA THR A 508 -40.96 19.17 18.67
C THR A 508 -41.58 18.94 17.28
N ILE A 509 -42.87 18.56 17.30
CA ILE A 509 -43.99 19.05 16.44
C ILE A 509 -43.73 19.26 14.93
N ALA A 510 -44.40 18.44 14.09
CA ALA A 510 -45.54 18.89 13.25
C ALA A 510 -46.03 17.77 12.31
N THR A 511 -47.34 17.51 12.29
CA THR A 511 -48.00 16.86 11.13
C THR A 511 -49.41 17.39 11.00
N ALA A 512 -49.76 17.88 9.82
CA ALA A 512 -50.98 18.65 9.58
C ALA A 512 -52.24 17.77 9.51
N ALA A 513 -53.38 18.35 9.90
CA ALA A 513 -54.69 17.77 9.66
C ALA A 513 -55.25 18.24 8.31
N ALA A 514 -55.64 17.31 7.43
CA ALA A 514 -56.61 17.57 6.37
C ALA A 514 -57.39 16.28 6.06
N ARG A 515 -58.72 16.33 6.22
CA ARG A 515 -59.65 15.22 5.93
C ARG A 515 -60.02 15.21 4.45
N ARG A 516 -60.28 14.03 3.86
CA ARG A 516 -61.50 13.77 3.06
C ARG A 516 -61.74 12.28 2.74
N THR A 517 -62.82 11.74 3.32
CA THR A 517 -63.83 10.83 2.73
C THR A 517 -63.44 9.74 1.72
N GLY A 518 -63.77 8.48 2.04
CA GLY A 518 -63.86 7.36 1.06
C GLY A 518 -65.16 7.38 0.22
N PRO A 519 -65.68 6.26 -0.35
CA PRO A 519 -65.74 4.94 0.32
C PRO A 519 -65.62 3.63 -0.53
N ARG A 520 -65.24 2.54 0.16
CA ARG A 520 -65.78 1.14 0.12
C ARG A 520 -65.90 0.29 -1.19
N ARG A 521 -65.51 -1.00 -1.00
CA ARG A 521 -65.94 -2.26 -1.69
C ARG A 521 -65.29 -2.51 -3.07
N ARG A 522 -65.06 -3.77 -3.52
CA ARG A 522 -65.39 -5.12 -2.98
C ARG A 522 -64.38 -6.20 -3.45
N ARG A 523 -64.55 -7.42 -2.90
CA ARG A 523 -63.98 -8.75 -3.30
C ARG A 523 -64.01 -8.97 -4.84
N SER A 524 -63.22 -9.83 -5.50
CA SER A 524 -62.75 -11.21 -5.18
C SER A 524 -61.55 -11.60 -6.08
N ARG A 525 -60.49 -12.26 -5.60
CA ARG A 525 -60.26 -13.74 -5.55
C ARG A 525 -60.21 -14.49 -6.90
N CYS A 526 -59.06 -15.17 -7.12
CA CYS A 526 -58.85 -16.37 -7.96
C CYS A 526 -58.94 -16.16 -9.50
N CYS A 527 -58.17 -16.82 -10.39
CA CYS A 527 -57.30 -18.00 -10.28
C CYS A 527 -55.94 -17.82 -11.01
N ARG A 528 -54.90 -18.51 -10.53
CA ARG A 528 -53.79 -19.08 -11.34
C ARG A 528 -54.27 -20.45 -11.88
N PRO A 529 -53.75 -21.03 -12.98
CA PRO A 529 -52.41 -21.63 -12.93
C PRO A 529 -51.60 -21.68 -14.25
N CYS A 530 -50.41 -22.27 -14.07
CA CYS A 530 -49.34 -22.66 -14.97
C CYS A 530 -49.71 -23.26 -16.35
N SER A 531 -48.91 -22.91 -17.37
CA SER A 531 -47.97 -23.82 -18.07
C SER A 531 -47.19 -22.95 -19.08
N ASP A 532 -45.87 -22.77 -18.99
CA ASP A 532 -44.78 -23.73 -19.32
C ASP A 532 -44.61 -23.94 -20.85
N SER A 533 -43.41 -24.38 -21.27
CA SER A 533 -42.91 -24.56 -22.65
C SER A 533 -42.40 -23.33 -23.43
N ARG A 534 -41.11 -23.06 -23.22
CA ARG A 534 -40.02 -23.15 -24.23
C ARG A 534 -40.24 -22.69 -25.70
N GLN A 535 -39.23 -21.91 -26.13
CA GLN A 535 -38.44 -22.04 -27.37
C GLN A 535 -38.89 -21.38 -28.70
N THR A 536 -38.00 -20.45 -29.13
CA THR A 536 -37.48 -20.25 -30.49
C THR A 536 -38.38 -19.71 -31.62
N ARG A 537 -38.09 -18.48 -32.06
CA ARG A 537 -37.41 -18.12 -33.35
C ARG A 537 -37.20 -16.59 -33.35
N ARG A 538 -36.01 -16.04 -33.60
CA ARG A 538 -35.29 -15.90 -34.89
C ARG A 538 -36.15 -15.27 -36.01
N THR A 539 -35.99 -13.95 -36.16
CA THR A 539 -35.88 -13.10 -37.37
C THR A 539 -36.47 -11.72 -37.03
N ALA A 540 -36.12 -10.58 -37.62
CA ALA A 540 -34.95 -10.07 -38.34
C ALA A 540 -35.29 -8.58 -38.63
N GLY A 541 -34.28 -7.71 -38.61
CA GLY A 541 -34.25 -6.37 -39.21
C GLY A 541 -35.53 -5.56 -39.43
N CYS A 542 -35.62 -4.40 -38.77
CA CYS A 542 -36.06 -3.19 -39.48
C CYS A 542 -35.26 -1.97 -39.01
N ALA A 543 -34.54 -1.35 -39.94
CA ALA A 543 -33.84 -0.09 -39.68
C ALA A 543 -34.80 1.08 -39.86
N SER A 544 -34.74 2.08 -38.97
CA SER A 544 -35.15 3.43 -39.34
C SER A 544 -34.19 4.46 -38.74
N ARG A 545 -33.67 5.33 -39.62
CA ARG A 545 -32.88 6.50 -39.22
C ARG A 545 -33.85 7.60 -38.80
N ARG A 546 -33.55 8.32 -37.72
CA ARG A 546 -33.68 9.80 -37.71
C ARG A 546 -32.81 10.43 -36.62
N SER A 547 -32.17 11.53 -37.01
CA SER A 547 -31.29 12.37 -36.22
C SER A 547 -32.08 13.35 -35.33
N GLY A 548 -31.50 13.73 -34.19
CA GLY A 548 -32.00 14.79 -33.32
C GLY A 548 -30.93 15.17 -32.28
N ARG A 549 -30.61 16.46 -32.15
CA ARG A 549 -29.48 16.94 -31.35
C ARG A 549 -29.84 17.18 -29.86
N SER A 550 -28.82 17.01 -29.02
CA SER A 550 -28.53 17.67 -27.74
C SER A 550 -29.57 18.57 -27.06
N CYS A 551 -29.71 18.40 -25.74
CA CYS A 551 -29.73 19.53 -24.82
C CYS A 551 -28.91 19.25 -23.56
N SER A 552 -27.98 20.16 -23.25
CA SER A 552 -27.11 20.14 -22.09
C SER A 552 -27.64 21.09 -21.01
N SER A 553 -27.53 20.69 -19.74
CA SER A 553 -27.35 21.60 -18.61
C SER A 553 -26.58 20.82 -17.53
N ALA A 554 -25.40 21.20 -17.05
CA ALA A 554 -24.86 22.50 -16.64
C ALA A 554 -25.36 22.95 -15.25
N CYS A 555 -24.81 22.33 -14.20
CA CYS A 555 -24.74 22.88 -12.85
C CYS A 555 -23.46 22.39 -12.15
N ARG A 556 -22.35 23.14 -12.32
CA ARG A 556 -21.15 23.02 -11.47
C ARG A 556 -20.96 24.36 -10.75
N SER A 557 -20.99 24.35 -9.42
CA SER A 557 -20.80 25.57 -8.63
C SER A 557 -19.31 25.97 -8.56
N PRO A 558 -18.97 27.27 -8.67
CA PRO A 558 -17.58 27.74 -8.58
C PRO A 558 -16.92 27.55 -7.20
N ALA A 559 -17.69 27.15 -6.17
CA ALA A 559 -17.23 26.96 -4.80
C ALA A 559 -16.29 25.76 -4.56
N CYS A 560 -16.16 24.82 -5.52
CA CYS A 560 -15.18 23.72 -5.41
C CYS A 560 -13.78 24.13 -5.89
N ILE A 561 -13.67 25.04 -6.86
CA ILE A 561 -12.38 25.43 -7.46
C ILE A 561 -11.56 26.29 -6.50
N SER A 562 -12.20 27.16 -5.71
CA SER A 562 -11.50 27.99 -4.71
C SER A 562 -10.83 27.16 -3.61
N LYS A 563 -11.49 26.09 -3.11
CA LYS A 563 -10.98 25.26 -2.01
C LYS A 563 -9.75 24.42 -2.39
N VAL A 564 -9.64 24.00 -3.65
CA VAL A 564 -8.45 23.30 -4.16
C VAL A 564 -7.26 24.27 -4.26
N SER A 565 -7.49 25.49 -4.77
CA SER A 565 -6.48 26.54 -4.86
C SER A 565 -5.98 27.03 -3.48
N GLU A 566 -6.88 27.20 -2.50
CA GLU A 566 -6.50 27.50 -1.11
C GLU A 566 -5.65 26.38 -0.50
N SER A 567 -6.00 25.12 -0.73
CA SER A 567 -5.23 23.98 -0.23
C SER A 567 -3.80 23.97 -0.79
N ILE A 568 -3.64 24.14 -2.12
CA ILE A 568 -2.32 24.21 -2.77
C ILE A 568 -1.50 25.38 -2.21
N SER A 569 -2.13 26.52 -1.96
CA SER A 569 -1.48 27.71 -1.40
C SER A 569 -1.02 27.50 0.05
N GLN A 570 -1.83 26.83 0.88
CA GLN A 570 -1.47 26.46 2.25
C GLN A 570 -0.32 25.44 2.27
N TRP A 571 -0.32 24.46 1.37
CA TRP A 571 0.77 23.49 1.24
C TRP A 571 2.11 24.14 0.84
N LYS A 572 2.10 25.07 -0.13
CA LYS A 572 3.30 25.88 -0.49
C LYS A 572 3.83 26.65 0.73
N ALA A 573 2.95 27.31 1.50
CA ALA A 573 3.34 28.04 2.70
C ALA A 573 3.93 27.16 3.83
N ILE A 574 3.48 25.90 3.95
CA ILE A 574 4.03 24.93 4.93
C ILE A 574 5.40 24.42 4.48
N ALA A 575 5.58 24.14 3.18
CA ALA A 575 6.86 23.71 2.61
C ALA A 575 7.96 24.78 2.83
N SER A 576 7.68 26.05 2.51
CA SER A 576 8.61 27.16 2.71
C SER A 576 9.03 27.33 4.19
N ARG A 577 8.10 27.15 5.15
CA ARG A 577 8.42 27.22 6.59
C ARG A 577 9.34 26.09 7.05
N LYS A 578 9.15 24.86 6.55
CA LYS A 578 10.05 23.73 6.83
C LYS A 578 11.45 23.93 6.22
N ALA A 579 11.53 24.49 5.02
CA ALA A 579 12.80 24.84 4.37
C ALA A 579 13.56 25.90 5.19
N ALA A 580 12.88 26.98 5.59
CA ALA A 580 13.46 28.02 6.43
C ALA A 580 13.97 27.50 7.79
N SER A 581 13.24 26.59 8.45
CA SER A 581 13.72 26.00 9.72
C SER A 581 14.97 25.12 9.55
N ARG A 582 15.11 24.42 8.42
CA ARG A 582 16.31 23.62 8.09
C ARG A 582 17.51 24.49 7.70
N ALA A 583 17.29 25.69 7.16
CA ALA A 583 18.35 26.67 6.92
C ALA A 583 18.86 27.27 8.23
N ALA A 584 17.95 27.71 9.11
CA ALA A 584 18.30 28.32 10.40
C ALA A 584 19.05 27.38 11.36
N SER A 585 18.83 26.05 11.27
CA SER A 585 19.60 25.08 12.08
C SER A 585 21.04 24.86 11.59
N LYS A 586 21.40 25.32 10.39
CA LYS A 586 22.75 25.19 9.81
C LYS A 586 23.63 26.44 10.02
N SER A 587 23.08 27.54 10.55
CA SER A 587 23.76 28.84 10.63
C SER A 587 24.03 29.31 12.07
N ARG A 588 24.55 28.42 12.94
CA ARG A 588 25.15 28.81 14.23
C ARG A 588 26.67 28.71 14.14
N PRO A 589 27.44 29.79 14.37
CA PRO A 589 28.89 29.76 14.31
C PRO A 589 29.48 29.03 15.53
N SER A 590 30.56 28.29 15.29
CA SER A 590 31.39 27.65 16.31
C SER A 590 32.27 28.68 17.03
N GLY A 591 32.46 28.51 18.34
CA GLY A 591 33.38 29.32 19.13
C GLY A 591 33.92 28.57 20.34
N GLY A 592 35.21 28.74 20.61
CA GLY A 592 35.87 28.31 21.85
C GLY A 592 36.47 26.90 21.81
N ALA A 593 37.79 26.81 21.63
CA ALA A 593 38.54 25.57 21.83
C ALA A 593 39.08 25.47 23.27
N SER A 594 39.08 24.27 23.84
CA SER A 594 39.85 23.93 25.04
C SER A 594 40.35 22.48 24.93
N THR A 595 41.65 22.27 25.16
CA THR A 595 42.36 20.99 24.97
C THR A 595 42.05 19.96 26.06
N PRO A 596 42.03 18.64 25.75
CA PRO A 596 41.94 17.57 26.73
C PRO A 596 43.33 17.10 27.22
N SER A 597 43.42 16.77 28.51
CA SER A 597 44.61 16.22 29.18
C SER A 597 44.74 14.68 28.98
N PRO A 598 45.95 14.09 29.16
CA PRO A 598 46.19 12.66 28.90
C PRO A 598 45.73 11.74 30.05
N PRO A 599 45.52 10.42 29.78
CA PRO A 599 45.05 9.47 30.78
C PRO A 599 46.17 8.94 31.71
N PRO A 600 45.84 8.56 32.97
CA PRO A 600 46.81 7.98 33.91
C PRO A 600 47.05 6.47 33.68
N ALA A 601 48.18 5.98 34.19
CA ALA A 601 48.69 4.63 33.95
C ALA A 601 48.21 3.55 34.93
N ARG A 602 48.42 2.27 34.54
CA ARG A 602 48.11 1.04 35.28
C ARG A 602 48.90 0.86 36.59
N PRO A 603 48.47 -0.09 37.44
CA PRO A 603 49.37 -1.04 38.10
C PRO A 603 49.29 -2.46 37.48
N GLN A 604 50.38 -3.22 37.60
CA GLN A 604 50.50 -4.63 37.15
C GLN A 604 50.54 -5.58 38.35
N HIS A 605 50.23 -6.87 38.16
CA HIS A 605 51.22 -7.94 38.45
C HIS A 605 50.82 -9.38 38.02
N ARG A 606 51.83 -10.10 37.49
CA ARG A 606 52.13 -11.56 37.56
C ARG A 606 51.07 -12.58 37.04
N GLY A 607 51.43 -13.61 36.25
CA GLY A 607 52.71 -13.97 35.61
C GLY A 607 52.84 -15.47 35.27
N ARG A 608 53.81 -15.81 34.38
CA ARG A 608 54.21 -17.16 33.87
C ARG A 608 53.33 -17.75 32.73
N ALA A 609 53.86 -18.47 31.72
CA ALA A 609 55.24 -18.57 31.20
C ALA A 609 55.26 -19.18 29.77
N GLN A 610 56.42 -19.03 29.11
CA GLN A 610 56.93 -19.46 27.77
C GLN A 610 56.52 -20.90 27.30
N VAL A 611 56.65 -21.33 26.02
CA VAL A 611 57.86 -21.36 25.15
C VAL A 611 57.53 -21.40 23.63
N SER A 612 58.07 -20.40 22.92
CA SER A 612 58.93 -20.40 21.70
C SER A 612 58.82 -21.43 20.53
N ALA A 613 58.61 -20.88 19.31
CA ALA A 613 59.44 -20.97 18.08
C ALA A 613 59.65 -22.34 17.34
N HIS A 614 59.96 -22.45 16.04
CA HIS A 614 60.43 -21.48 15.02
C HIS A 614 60.29 -22.00 13.55
N ARG A 615 60.29 -21.07 12.58
CA ARG A 615 60.78 -21.14 11.16
C ARG A 615 60.03 -21.90 10.04
N ALA A 616 59.96 -21.18 8.91
CA ALA A 616 59.41 -21.54 7.59
C ALA A 616 60.40 -22.26 6.65
N ARG A 617 59.86 -22.90 5.58
CA ARG A 617 60.19 -22.63 4.15
C ARG A 617 59.32 -23.41 3.15
N ARG A 618 59.08 -22.79 1.98
CA ARG A 618 58.52 -23.33 0.70
C ARG A 618 59.70 -23.62 -0.28
N PRO A 619 59.51 -24.05 -1.56
CA PRO A 619 58.61 -25.08 -2.15
C PRO A 619 59.31 -25.97 -3.22
N ARG A 620 58.62 -26.96 -3.82
CA ARG A 620 58.74 -27.53 -5.22
C ARG A 620 57.95 -28.86 -5.30
N ALA A 621 57.72 -29.53 -6.44
CA ALA A 621 57.15 -29.15 -7.76
C ALA A 621 57.18 -30.39 -8.71
N ALA A 622 56.18 -30.53 -9.60
CA ALA A 622 56.11 -31.50 -10.72
C ALA A 622 55.90 -33.00 -10.33
N SER A 623 55.39 -33.91 -11.18
CA SER A 623 55.10 -33.85 -12.63
C SER A 623 54.12 -34.94 -13.14
N ARG A 624 53.25 -34.59 -14.13
CA ARG A 624 52.76 -35.39 -15.30
C ARG A 624 52.01 -36.73 -15.00
N SER A 625 51.16 -37.35 -15.84
CA SER A 625 50.73 -37.22 -17.26
C SER A 625 49.38 -37.98 -17.43
N ALA A 626 48.55 -37.93 -18.47
CA ALA A 626 48.46 -37.16 -19.74
C ALA A 626 46.98 -37.20 -20.28
N ALA A 627 46.75 -36.95 -21.58
CA ALA A 627 45.48 -37.10 -22.33
C ALA A 627 45.64 -38.21 -23.44
N PRO A 628 44.69 -38.52 -24.38
CA PRO A 628 43.95 -37.56 -25.23
C PRO A 628 42.53 -37.92 -25.78
N ALA A 629 41.90 -36.89 -26.36
CA ALA A 629 41.05 -36.87 -27.57
C ALA A 629 39.65 -37.55 -27.65
N GLY A 630 38.65 -36.73 -28.03
CA GLY A 630 37.35 -37.12 -28.61
C GLY A 630 36.59 -35.86 -29.08
N ARG A 631 36.03 -35.83 -30.29
CA ARG A 631 35.49 -34.62 -30.95
C ARG A 631 33.95 -34.61 -31.11
N ASN A 632 33.44 -33.39 -31.33
CA ASN A 632 32.35 -32.98 -32.25
C ASN A 632 30.89 -32.84 -31.79
N SER A 633 30.30 -31.71 -32.24
CA SER A 633 28.88 -31.39 -32.54
C SER A 633 27.82 -31.51 -31.42
N GLY A 634 26.77 -30.66 -31.36
CA GLY A 634 26.46 -29.45 -32.14
C GLY A 634 24.94 -29.20 -32.31
N ARG A 635 24.49 -27.98 -31.99
CA ARG A 635 23.20 -27.32 -32.32
C ARG A 635 21.83 -27.95 -31.91
N GLN A 636 21.00 -27.07 -31.34
CA GLN A 636 19.55 -26.84 -31.59
C GLN A 636 18.60 -28.03 -31.73
N VAL A 637 17.59 -28.07 -30.84
CA VAL A 637 16.27 -27.44 -31.09
C VAL A 637 15.93 -26.58 -29.87
#